data_AF-A0A5N6J2B1-F1
#
_entry.id   AF-A0A5N6J2B1-F1
#
_cell.length_a   1.000
_cell.length_b   1.000
_cell.length_c   1.000
_cell.angle_alpha   90.00
_cell.angle_beta   90.00
_cell.angle_gamma   90.00
#
_symmetry.space_group_name_H-M   'P 1'
#
loop_
_entity.id
_entity.type
_entity.pdbx_description
1 polymer ?
#
loop_
_entity_poly.entity_id
_entity_poly.type
_entity_poly.pdbx_seq_one_letter_code
_entity_poly.pdbx_strand_id
1 'polypeptide(L)'
;MYAQRPLAYAPTPYSYTPNPALSASINLDEEVKLASSSAERDLYESLAEIYSIIVTLDGLEKAYIKDVVTEAEYTETCARLLKQYKSSLGDDTVANEFVDLETFKRTWGLECPRATERLRIGLPATVEQASHNAPAANMGPAAGPPGGASGSLILTATENFITFLDALKLNMVSKDALHPLLSEVIQSVNKVTDGDFENRGKIIQWLITLNQMRATEELSEDQARELSFDIEQAYQGFNADPDEPLHVFDLPQIHTKPSGTELLRALDILAIKPKSFASSGHEAVKAPTVYPTGVPRYLTSIISSPLSWLDTDELREAVWDAAAARLSERSGRSAMPAMTRVFTIPSPTGEELTLTLHEPSLTADNLGMKTWVSSYLLSQRLHSLLESTPQLVPSETTTPTPKTDRTLRALELGAGTGLVGLSFAAIRGQSASIHLTDLPDIVPNLAHNAALNVELLTNTAATVTTGVLDWSVAPEPLPTQEEQYDLILAADPLYSPKHPKWLVETIGHWLSRGLNARVVTEMPLRDAYLPQVQEFRERMGQLGLEAVYEGEEVGYDDWESADGGALASTPTKMVIGLLTIAAIPTVTGVALGVSEQRKANERKNDERRMAKFLIDVETNGETQEDSEVCGKRFVLRNNKVYLDDPNPLNRKLSSHTVTSFYIEYPELEETKHLKRGLGLVTTISDNPPMLGWIYVDKDTHELKYGNRTASVEHVVGPWDWTEDETTITLEESPDFYAVQEEDGDWAVYFDRDGDELEYVLEEQDKLDNAFAPIALKRKLIEQLLQQAQAQAQQAKKNDNS
;
A
#
# COMPACT_ATOMS: atom_id res chain seq x y z
N MET A 1 -84.21 -72.55 -25.24
CA MET A 1 -84.13 -73.25 -26.53
C MET A 1 -82.71 -73.74 -26.72
N TYR A 2 -82.58 -75.05 -26.94
CA TYR A 2 -81.38 -75.81 -27.34
C TYR A 2 -80.09 -75.65 -26.50
N ALA A 3 -79.98 -76.52 -25.49
CA ALA A 3 -78.72 -76.94 -24.92
C ALA A 3 -78.45 -78.40 -25.37
N GLN A 4 -77.39 -78.63 -26.17
CA GLN A 4 -76.51 -79.82 -26.15
C GLN A 4 -75.45 -79.82 -27.30
N ARG A 5 -74.15 -79.83 -26.91
CA ARG A 5 -72.95 -80.60 -27.38
C ARG A 5 -72.76 -80.93 -28.89
N PRO A 6 -71.53 -80.85 -29.47
CA PRO A 6 -70.48 -81.88 -29.22
C PRO A 6 -68.99 -81.48 -29.28
N LEU A 7 -68.24 -82.47 -28.80
CA LEU A 7 -66.80 -82.81 -28.72
C LEU A 7 -65.81 -82.39 -29.84
N ALA A 8 -64.58 -82.16 -29.36
CA ALA A 8 -63.25 -82.59 -29.83
C ALA A 8 -62.88 -82.56 -31.33
N TYR A 9 -61.83 -81.79 -31.66
CA TYR A 9 -61.05 -81.92 -32.90
C TYR A 9 -59.67 -81.20 -32.73
N ALA A 10 -58.62 -81.89 -32.25
CA ALA A 10 -57.48 -82.43 -33.03
C ALA A 10 -56.31 -81.40 -33.23
N PRO A 11 -55.07 -81.77 -33.65
CA PRO A 11 -54.38 -83.06 -33.76
C PRO A 11 -52.96 -83.09 -33.11
N THR A 12 -52.44 -84.28 -32.78
CA THR A 12 -50.98 -84.52 -32.80
C THR A 12 -50.52 -84.55 -34.27
N PRO A 13 -49.54 -83.73 -34.71
CA PRO A 13 -48.99 -83.87 -36.05
C PRO A 13 -48.05 -85.09 -36.10
N TYR A 14 -48.53 -86.17 -36.70
CA TYR A 14 -47.69 -87.18 -37.33
C TYR A 14 -47.07 -86.57 -38.60
N SER A 15 -46.00 -85.79 -38.47
CA SER A 15 -45.00 -85.50 -39.52
C SER A 15 -44.19 -84.26 -39.14
N TYR A 16 -43.35 -84.36 -38.11
CA TYR A 16 -42.17 -83.49 -38.06
C TYR A 16 -41.04 -84.22 -38.80
N THR A 17 -40.89 -83.92 -40.08
CA THR A 17 -39.60 -84.09 -40.77
C THR A 17 -38.80 -82.83 -40.45
N PRO A 18 -37.72 -82.91 -39.66
CA PRO A 18 -36.89 -81.75 -39.35
C PRO A 18 -36.41 -81.12 -40.66
N ASN A 19 -36.45 -79.80 -40.77
CA ASN A 19 -35.79 -79.10 -41.86
C ASN A 19 -34.27 -79.26 -41.65
N PRO A 20 -33.52 -80.02 -42.49
CA PRO A 20 -32.11 -80.29 -42.23
C PRO A 20 -31.23 -79.03 -42.29
N ALA A 21 -31.76 -77.93 -42.84
CA ALA A 21 -31.10 -76.63 -42.85
C ALA A 21 -31.09 -75.92 -41.48
N LEU A 22 -31.90 -76.37 -40.51
CA LEU A 22 -31.99 -75.83 -39.14
C LEU A 22 -31.86 -76.96 -38.10
N SER A 23 -31.10 -78.00 -38.42
CA SER A 23 -30.65 -78.97 -37.41
C SER A 23 -29.50 -78.36 -36.63
N ALA A 24 -29.57 -78.38 -35.30
CA ALA A 24 -28.41 -78.04 -34.47
C ALA A 24 -27.23 -78.94 -34.86
N SER A 25 -26.09 -78.35 -35.22
CA SER A 25 -24.83 -79.05 -35.51
C SER A 25 -24.13 -79.54 -34.22
N ILE A 26 -24.75 -79.28 -33.08
CA ILE A 26 -24.22 -79.50 -31.74
C ILE A 26 -25.12 -80.55 -31.07
N ASN A 27 -24.50 -81.55 -30.46
CA ASN A 27 -25.23 -82.59 -29.74
C ASN A 27 -25.94 -81.98 -28.52
N LEU A 28 -27.27 -82.03 -28.50
CA LEU A 28 -28.09 -81.41 -27.43
C LEU A 28 -27.96 -82.13 -26.08
N ASP A 29 -27.43 -83.36 -26.08
CA ASP A 29 -27.18 -84.15 -24.88
C ASP A 29 -25.75 -83.97 -24.32
N GLU A 30 -24.91 -83.14 -24.96
CA GLU A 30 -23.56 -82.82 -24.49
C GLU A 30 -23.50 -81.43 -23.84
N GLU A 31 -22.87 -81.34 -22.67
CA GLU A 31 -22.63 -80.06 -22.01
C GLU A 31 -21.64 -79.21 -22.82
N VAL A 32 -22.11 -78.07 -23.32
CA VAL A 32 -21.27 -77.09 -24.01
C VAL A 32 -20.39 -76.38 -22.99
N LYS A 33 -19.07 -76.57 -23.09
CA LYS A 33 -18.10 -75.81 -22.29
C LYS A 33 -17.94 -74.42 -22.89
N LEU A 34 -18.32 -73.40 -22.11
CA LEU A 34 -18.26 -71.99 -22.51
C LEU A 34 -16.83 -71.42 -22.51
N ALA A 35 -15.90 -72.06 -21.82
CA ALA A 35 -14.48 -71.71 -21.81
C ALA A 35 -13.62 -72.96 -21.58
N SER A 36 -12.39 -72.96 -22.09
CA SER A 36 -11.43 -74.05 -21.98
C SER A 36 -10.52 -73.90 -20.76
N SER A 37 -10.39 -72.69 -20.20
CA SER A 37 -9.60 -72.40 -19.00
C SER A 37 -10.25 -71.31 -18.12
N SER A 38 -9.82 -71.20 -16.86
CA SER A 38 -10.29 -70.12 -15.98
C SER A 38 -9.87 -68.74 -16.48
N ALA A 39 -8.64 -68.61 -17.00
CA ALA A 39 -8.13 -67.34 -17.53
C ALA A 39 -8.93 -66.87 -18.76
N GLU A 40 -9.29 -67.80 -19.66
CA GLU A 40 -10.15 -67.49 -20.82
C GLU A 40 -11.56 -67.05 -20.40
N ARG A 41 -12.13 -67.71 -19.39
CA ARG A 41 -13.43 -67.32 -18.83
C ARG A 41 -13.39 -65.92 -18.23
N ASP A 42 -12.35 -65.63 -17.43
CA ASP A 42 -12.21 -64.33 -16.76
C ASP A 42 -11.98 -63.21 -17.79
N LEU A 43 -11.22 -63.48 -18.87
CA LEU A 43 -11.08 -62.58 -20.02
C LEU A 43 -12.43 -62.26 -20.68
N TYR A 44 -13.23 -63.29 -21.00
CA TYR A 44 -14.55 -63.08 -21.59
C TYR A 44 -15.53 -62.38 -20.64
N GLU A 45 -15.40 -62.57 -19.33
CA GLU A 45 -16.18 -61.85 -18.33
C GLU A 45 -15.84 -60.36 -18.32
N SER A 46 -14.55 -60.00 -18.39
CA SER A 46 -14.11 -58.60 -18.53
C SER A 46 -14.55 -57.96 -19.85
N LEU A 47 -14.47 -58.69 -20.98
CA LEU A 47 -14.97 -58.20 -22.28
C LEU A 47 -16.50 -58.04 -22.27
N ALA A 48 -17.22 -58.93 -21.59
CA ALA A 48 -18.68 -58.82 -21.42
C ALA A 48 -19.06 -57.62 -20.53
N GLU A 49 -18.26 -57.31 -19.51
CA GLU A 49 -18.44 -56.10 -18.70
C GLU A 49 -18.26 -54.83 -19.56
N ILE A 50 -17.20 -54.77 -20.38
CA ILE A 50 -16.98 -53.66 -21.32
C ILE A 50 -18.16 -53.53 -22.29
N TYR A 51 -18.62 -54.63 -22.87
CA TYR A 51 -19.80 -54.66 -23.74
C TYR A 51 -21.03 -54.09 -23.02
N SER A 52 -21.28 -54.55 -21.79
CA SER A 52 -22.41 -54.09 -20.98
C SER A 52 -22.33 -52.60 -20.66
N ILE A 53 -21.15 -52.09 -20.33
CA ILE A 53 -20.93 -50.66 -20.08
C ILE A 53 -21.25 -49.84 -21.32
N ILE A 54 -20.78 -50.24 -22.51
CA ILE A 54 -21.06 -49.51 -23.76
C ILE A 54 -22.57 -49.42 -24.03
N VAL A 55 -23.29 -50.53 -23.89
CA VAL A 55 -24.74 -50.57 -24.12
C VAL A 55 -25.49 -49.75 -23.06
N THR A 56 -25.10 -49.88 -21.80
CA THR A 56 -25.72 -49.16 -20.67
C THR A 56 -25.52 -47.66 -20.79
N LEU A 57 -24.33 -47.24 -21.20
CA LEU A 57 -23.99 -45.85 -21.41
C LEU A 57 -24.82 -45.25 -22.56
N ASP A 58 -25.05 -45.96 -23.66
CA ASP A 58 -25.89 -45.44 -24.76
C ASP A 58 -27.34 -45.27 -24.31
N GLY A 59 -27.83 -46.21 -23.50
CA GLY A 59 -29.14 -46.14 -22.84
C GLY A 59 -29.25 -44.96 -21.89
N LEU A 60 -28.21 -44.72 -21.08
CA LEU A 60 -28.15 -43.60 -20.13
C LEU A 60 -28.14 -42.24 -20.86
N GLU A 61 -27.31 -42.08 -21.89
CA GLU A 61 -27.30 -40.87 -22.74
C GLU A 61 -28.69 -40.61 -23.35
N LYS A 62 -29.33 -41.66 -23.87
CA LYS A 62 -30.67 -41.55 -24.45
C LYS A 62 -31.75 -41.21 -23.41
N ALA A 63 -31.63 -41.70 -22.18
CA ALA A 63 -32.56 -41.41 -21.10
C ALA A 63 -32.41 -39.96 -20.62
N TYR A 64 -31.18 -39.47 -20.51
CA TYR A 64 -30.89 -38.08 -20.18
C TYR A 64 -31.41 -37.10 -21.25
N ILE A 65 -31.14 -37.36 -22.53
CA ILE A 65 -31.66 -36.55 -23.66
C ILE A 65 -33.21 -36.49 -23.68
N LYS A 66 -33.87 -37.46 -23.07
CA LYS A 66 -35.34 -37.52 -22.98
C LYS A 66 -35.89 -36.99 -21.65
N ASP A 67 -35.06 -36.35 -20.83
CA ASP A 67 -35.38 -35.86 -19.48
C ASP A 67 -35.99 -36.93 -18.56
N VAL A 68 -35.62 -38.20 -18.75
CA VAL A 68 -36.11 -39.33 -17.93
C VAL A 68 -35.28 -39.49 -16.66
N VAL A 69 -34.04 -39.02 -16.66
CA VAL A 69 -33.08 -39.09 -15.54
C VAL A 69 -32.63 -37.67 -15.22
N THR A 70 -32.50 -37.35 -13.93
CA THR A 70 -32.06 -36.02 -13.51
C THR A 70 -30.59 -35.78 -13.83
N GLU A 71 -30.19 -34.52 -13.92
CA GLU A 71 -28.81 -34.11 -14.23
C GLU A 71 -27.78 -34.70 -13.25
N ALA A 72 -28.09 -34.69 -11.95
CA ALA A 72 -27.22 -35.23 -10.91
C ALA A 72 -27.06 -36.75 -11.02
N GLU A 73 -28.17 -37.48 -11.22
CA GLU A 73 -28.17 -38.94 -11.36
C GLU A 73 -27.44 -39.39 -12.64
N TYR A 74 -27.62 -38.65 -13.73
CA TYR A 74 -26.91 -38.88 -14.99
C TYR A 74 -25.41 -38.68 -14.79
N THR A 75 -25.00 -37.55 -14.20
CA THR A 75 -23.58 -37.19 -14.04
C THR A 75 -22.83 -38.22 -13.18
N GLU A 76 -23.40 -38.61 -12.04
CA GLU A 76 -22.82 -39.62 -11.16
C GLU A 76 -22.71 -40.99 -11.83
N THR A 77 -23.78 -41.43 -12.49
CA THR A 77 -23.84 -42.75 -13.13
C THR A 77 -22.90 -42.82 -14.33
N CYS A 78 -22.84 -41.78 -15.15
CA CYS A 78 -21.96 -41.69 -16.32
C CYS A 78 -20.49 -41.71 -15.89
N ALA A 79 -20.12 -40.90 -14.89
CA ALA A 79 -18.74 -40.87 -14.36
C ALA A 79 -18.30 -42.24 -13.82
N ARG A 80 -19.19 -42.96 -13.13
CA ARG A 80 -18.90 -44.32 -12.64
C ARG A 80 -18.67 -45.32 -13.77
N LEU A 81 -19.53 -45.32 -14.80
CA LEU A 81 -19.41 -46.22 -15.96
C LEU A 81 -18.13 -45.95 -16.76
N LEU A 82 -17.77 -44.67 -16.96
CA LEU A 82 -16.53 -44.28 -17.61
C LEU A 82 -15.29 -44.74 -16.84
N LYS A 83 -15.33 -44.64 -15.50
CA LYS A 83 -14.25 -45.13 -14.63
C LYS A 83 -14.10 -46.65 -14.72
N GLN A 84 -15.21 -47.40 -14.69
CA GLN A 84 -15.20 -48.85 -14.83
C GLN A 84 -14.64 -49.28 -16.19
N TYR A 85 -15.08 -48.66 -17.27
CA TYR A 85 -14.58 -48.93 -18.63
C TYR A 85 -13.06 -48.75 -18.72
N LYS A 86 -12.52 -47.65 -18.18
CA LYS A 86 -11.07 -47.42 -18.16
C LYS A 86 -10.32 -48.44 -17.30
N SER A 87 -10.90 -48.84 -16.16
CA SER A 87 -10.31 -49.84 -15.27
C SER A 87 -10.21 -51.22 -15.92
N SER A 88 -11.23 -51.65 -16.66
CA SER A 88 -11.24 -52.95 -17.34
C SER A 88 -10.21 -53.02 -18.47
N LEU A 89 -9.91 -51.88 -19.12
CA LEU A 89 -8.85 -51.76 -20.14
C LEU A 89 -7.43 -51.59 -19.56
N GLY A 90 -7.29 -51.57 -18.23
CA GLY A 90 -5.98 -51.55 -17.57
C GLY A 90 -5.27 -52.90 -17.57
N ASP A 91 -5.98 -54.00 -17.86
CA ASP A 91 -5.40 -55.33 -18.02
C ASP A 91 -4.91 -55.52 -19.46
N ASP A 92 -3.61 -55.79 -19.64
CA ASP A 92 -2.97 -55.96 -20.95
C ASP A 92 -3.61 -57.08 -21.78
N THR A 93 -4.10 -58.16 -21.15
CA THR A 93 -4.74 -59.26 -21.87
C THR A 93 -6.10 -58.86 -22.43
N VAL A 94 -6.86 -58.09 -21.65
CA VAL A 94 -8.17 -57.53 -22.07
C VAL A 94 -7.97 -56.45 -23.12
N ALA A 95 -6.99 -55.55 -22.93
CA ALA A 95 -6.69 -54.47 -23.88
C ALA A 95 -6.25 -55.00 -25.25
N ASN A 96 -5.44 -56.07 -25.27
CA ASN A 96 -5.00 -56.70 -26.51
C ASN A 96 -6.15 -57.36 -27.29
N GLU A 97 -7.10 -58.00 -26.61
CA GLU A 97 -8.28 -58.61 -27.25
C GLU A 97 -9.34 -57.57 -27.61
N PHE A 98 -9.45 -56.48 -26.84
CA PHE A 98 -10.34 -55.36 -27.12
C PHE A 98 -9.90 -54.55 -28.35
N VAL A 99 -8.58 -54.41 -28.56
CA VAL A 99 -7.92 -53.68 -29.65
C VAL A 99 -8.24 -52.19 -29.63
N ASP A 100 -9.41 -51.81 -30.11
CA ASP A 100 -9.93 -50.44 -30.14
C ASP A 100 -11.46 -50.46 -30.17
N LEU A 101 -12.08 -49.33 -29.80
CA LEU A 101 -13.53 -49.24 -29.66
C LEU A 101 -14.29 -49.55 -30.96
N GLU A 102 -13.79 -49.14 -32.13
CA GLU A 102 -14.48 -49.37 -33.40
C GLU A 102 -14.33 -50.82 -33.87
N THR A 103 -13.15 -51.42 -33.66
CA THR A 103 -12.91 -52.84 -33.92
C THR A 103 -13.78 -53.71 -33.00
N PHE A 104 -13.83 -53.43 -31.70
CA PHE A 104 -14.67 -54.16 -30.74
C PHE A 104 -16.16 -54.06 -31.10
N LYS A 105 -16.66 -52.85 -31.42
CA LYS A 105 -18.05 -52.66 -31.85
C LYS A 105 -18.40 -53.45 -33.11
N ARG A 106 -17.50 -53.48 -34.10
CA ARG A 106 -17.69 -54.25 -35.33
C ARG A 106 -17.71 -55.76 -35.06
N THR A 107 -16.81 -56.25 -34.22
CA THR A 107 -16.71 -57.68 -33.88
C THR A 107 -17.98 -58.18 -33.19
N TRP A 108 -18.58 -57.37 -32.31
CA TRP A 108 -19.75 -57.76 -31.51
C TRP A 108 -21.08 -57.16 -31.99
N GLY A 109 -21.10 -56.46 -33.12
CA GLY A 109 -22.32 -55.91 -33.73
C GLY A 109 -23.00 -54.80 -32.91
N LEU A 110 -22.23 -53.93 -32.25
CA LEU A 110 -22.74 -52.86 -31.40
C LEU A 110 -23.05 -51.57 -32.18
N GLU A 111 -24.32 -51.15 -32.14
CA GLU A 111 -24.79 -49.87 -32.69
C GLU A 111 -25.10 -48.86 -31.57
N CYS A 112 -24.05 -48.35 -30.92
CA CYS A 112 -24.16 -47.43 -29.78
C CYS A 112 -23.49 -46.07 -30.07
N PRO A 113 -24.09 -45.21 -30.93
CA PRO A 113 -23.43 -43.98 -31.38
C PRO A 113 -23.24 -42.93 -30.28
N ARG A 114 -24.13 -42.85 -29.27
CA ARG A 114 -24.01 -41.87 -28.18
C ARG A 114 -22.96 -42.31 -27.18
N ALA A 115 -22.95 -43.60 -26.82
CA ALA A 115 -21.88 -44.15 -25.99
C ALA A 115 -20.52 -44.03 -26.66
N THR A 116 -20.45 -44.20 -27.99
CA THR A 116 -19.18 -44.06 -28.74
C THR A 116 -18.61 -42.66 -28.56
N GLU A 117 -19.45 -41.63 -28.72
CA GLU A 117 -19.03 -40.25 -28.52
C GLU A 117 -18.65 -39.98 -27.06
N ARG A 118 -19.47 -40.44 -26.11
CA ARG A 118 -19.20 -40.28 -24.68
C ARG A 118 -17.90 -40.94 -24.23
N LEU A 119 -17.59 -42.15 -24.74
CA LEU A 119 -16.36 -42.87 -24.43
C LEU A 119 -15.12 -42.22 -25.06
N ARG A 120 -15.29 -41.60 -26.23
CA ARG A 120 -14.23 -40.82 -26.89
C ARG A 120 -13.89 -39.55 -26.12
N ILE A 121 -14.91 -38.85 -25.62
CA ILE A 121 -14.77 -37.62 -24.82
C ILE A 121 -14.25 -37.94 -23.41
N GLY A 122 -14.77 -39.00 -22.79
CA GLY A 122 -14.32 -39.49 -21.49
C GLY A 122 -14.82 -38.69 -20.28
N LEU A 123 -15.82 -37.81 -20.45
CA LEU A 123 -16.50 -37.01 -19.42
C LEU A 123 -18.02 -37.00 -19.66
N PRO A 124 -18.89 -36.83 -18.64
CA PRO A 124 -20.35 -36.69 -18.81
C PRO A 124 -20.79 -35.42 -19.58
N ALA A 125 -21.98 -35.46 -20.20
CA ALA A 125 -22.53 -34.38 -21.05
C ALA A 125 -22.67 -33.05 -20.30
N THR A 126 -23.02 -33.13 -19.03
CA THR A 126 -23.25 -32.00 -18.13
C THR A 126 -21.98 -31.20 -17.89
N VAL A 127 -20.84 -31.87 -17.87
CA VAL A 127 -19.51 -31.25 -17.75
C VAL A 127 -19.07 -30.61 -19.08
N GLU A 128 -19.54 -31.16 -20.19
CA GLU A 128 -19.22 -30.75 -21.56
C GLU A 128 -20.11 -29.58 -22.07
N GLN A 129 -21.41 -29.58 -21.75
CA GLN A 129 -22.44 -28.70 -22.31
C GLN A 129 -22.97 -27.63 -21.35
N ALA A 130 -22.28 -27.31 -20.26
CA ALA A 130 -22.69 -26.26 -19.31
C ALA A 130 -22.97 -24.89 -19.97
N SER A 131 -22.64 -24.70 -21.25
CA SER A 131 -22.78 -23.47 -22.02
C SER A 131 -24.15 -23.19 -22.68
N HIS A 132 -25.17 -24.06 -22.68
CA HIS A 132 -26.30 -23.82 -23.64
C HIS A 132 -27.79 -24.02 -23.28
N ASN A 133 -28.24 -24.38 -22.08
CA ASN A 133 -29.69 -24.28 -21.78
C ASN A 133 -30.01 -24.20 -20.28
N ALA A 134 -30.23 -22.99 -19.76
CA ALA A 134 -31.07 -22.78 -18.60
C ALA A 134 -32.01 -21.58 -18.86
N PRO A 135 -33.35 -21.76 -18.87
CA PRO A 135 -34.27 -20.64 -18.91
C PRO A 135 -34.29 -19.95 -17.55
N ALA A 136 -34.26 -18.61 -17.57
CA ALA A 136 -34.34 -17.75 -16.40
C ALA A 136 -35.55 -18.14 -15.51
N ALA A 137 -35.27 -18.73 -14.36
CA ALA A 137 -36.27 -18.97 -13.32
C ALA A 137 -35.91 -18.13 -12.09
N ASN A 138 -36.78 -17.16 -11.80
CA ASN A 138 -36.83 -16.38 -10.57
C ASN A 138 -36.69 -17.29 -9.33
N MET A 139 -35.62 -17.11 -8.56
CA MET A 139 -35.57 -17.45 -7.14
C MET A 139 -35.34 -16.16 -6.36
N GLY A 140 -36.28 -15.83 -5.47
CA GLY A 140 -36.20 -14.66 -4.60
C GLY A 140 -35.08 -14.77 -3.56
N PRO A 141 -34.70 -13.65 -2.91
CA PRO A 141 -33.54 -13.61 -2.04
C PRO A 141 -33.85 -14.35 -0.73
N ALA A 142 -33.25 -15.52 -0.54
CA ALA A 142 -33.10 -16.14 0.77
C ALA A 142 -31.80 -15.62 1.39
N ALA A 143 -31.94 -14.98 2.56
CA ALA A 143 -30.86 -14.35 3.29
C ALA A 143 -29.82 -15.37 3.81
N GLY A 144 -28.56 -15.14 3.44
CA GLY A 144 -27.34 -15.74 4.01
C GLY A 144 -26.12 -14.99 3.46
N PRO A 145 -25.06 -14.75 4.25
CA PRO A 145 -23.96 -13.87 3.85
C PRO A 145 -23.11 -14.53 2.74
N PRO A 146 -22.86 -13.86 1.60
CA PRO A 146 -21.94 -14.35 0.57
C PRO A 146 -20.54 -13.82 0.87
N GLY A 147 -19.63 -14.69 1.31
CA GLY A 147 -18.25 -14.26 1.58
C GLY A 147 -17.40 -15.36 2.16
N GLY A 148 -17.00 -16.33 1.34
CA GLY A 148 -16.00 -17.32 1.75
C GLY A 148 -15.85 -18.53 0.84
N ALA A 149 -16.92 -18.95 0.16
CA ALA A 149 -16.88 -20.17 -0.67
C ALA A 149 -16.21 -19.97 -2.04
N SER A 150 -16.52 -18.88 -2.75
CA SER A 150 -15.94 -18.64 -4.10
C SER A 150 -14.43 -18.43 -4.09
N GLY A 151 -13.87 -17.71 -3.10
CA GLY A 151 -12.43 -17.43 -3.05
C GLY A 151 -11.55 -18.67 -2.85
N SER A 152 -12.02 -19.66 -2.08
CA SER A 152 -11.29 -20.93 -1.92
C SER A 152 -11.33 -21.77 -3.20
N LEU A 153 -12.41 -21.69 -3.97
CA LEU A 153 -12.55 -22.41 -5.24
C LEU A 153 -11.68 -21.76 -6.33
N ILE A 154 -11.64 -20.43 -6.39
CA ILE A 154 -10.77 -19.65 -7.29
C ILE A 154 -9.30 -19.97 -7.00
N LEU A 155 -8.89 -19.96 -5.73
CA LEU A 155 -7.52 -20.32 -5.33
C LEU A 155 -7.13 -21.73 -5.80
N THR A 156 -8.04 -22.70 -5.61
CA THR A 156 -7.81 -24.08 -6.05
C THR A 156 -7.66 -24.16 -7.58
N ALA A 157 -8.44 -23.38 -8.33
CA ALA A 157 -8.34 -23.32 -9.78
C ALA A 157 -7.02 -22.68 -10.25
N THR A 158 -6.63 -21.56 -9.66
CA THR A 158 -5.35 -20.89 -9.92
C THR A 158 -4.16 -21.79 -9.62
N GLU A 159 -4.17 -22.50 -8.48
CA GLU A 159 -3.13 -23.47 -8.11
C GLU A 159 -3.01 -24.60 -9.15
N ASN A 160 -4.13 -25.13 -9.64
CA ASN A 160 -4.13 -26.18 -10.66
C ASN A 160 -3.59 -25.69 -12.01
N PHE A 161 -3.91 -24.46 -12.43
CA PHE A 161 -3.34 -23.86 -13.64
C PHE A 161 -1.82 -23.70 -13.53
N ILE A 162 -1.32 -23.16 -12.42
CA ILE A 162 0.12 -22.99 -12.19
C ILE A 162 0.82 -24.35 -12.17
N THR A 163 0.25 -25.33 -11.47
CA THR A 163 0.80 -26.68 -11.38
C THR A 163 0.91 -27.33 -12.77
N PHE A 164 -0.09 -27.15 -13.63
CA PHE A 164 -0.06 -27.66 -15.00
C PHE A 164 1.02 -26.97 -15.86
N LEU A 165 1.11 -25.64 -15.80
CA LEU A 165 2.11 -24.87 -16.56
C LEU A 165 3.54 -25.17 -16.09
N ASP A 166 3.76 -25.37 -14.80
CA ASP A 166 5.06 -25.75 -14.25
C ASP A 166 5.46 -27.16 -14.69
N ALA A 167 4.52 -28.11 -14.77
CA ALA A 167 4.79 -29.45 -15.30
C ALA A 167 5.29 -29.38 -16.77
N LEU A 168 4.66 -28.54 -17.61
CA LEU A 168 5.12 -28.31 -18.98
C LEU A 168 6.51 -27.65 -19.03
N LYS A 169 6.79 -26.66 -18.18
CA LYS A 169 8.11 -26.01 -18.08
C LYS A 169 9.21 -26.97 -17.60
N LEU A 170 8.84 -27.97 -16.80
CA LEU A 170 9.73 -29.06 -16.37
C LEU A 170 9.87 -30.18 -17.41
N ASN A 171 9.35 -29.97 -18.63
CA ASN A 171 9.40 -30.90 -19.75
C ASN A 171 8.66 -32.23 -19.49
N MET A 172 7.62 -32.21 -18.66
CA MET A 172 6.73 -33.35 -18.44
C MET A 172 5.69 -33.40 -19.57
N VAL A 173 5.97 -34.15 -20.63
CA VAL A 173 5.16 -34.17 -21.88
C VAL A 173 4.42 -35.49 -22.14
N SER A 174 4.52 -36.45 -21.23
CA SER A 174 3.83 -37.74 -21.32
C SER A 174 2.36 -37.65 -20.92
N LYS A 175 1.50 -38.48 -21.54
CA LYS A 175 0.06 -38.51 -21.22
C LYS A 175 -0.21 -38.76 -19.74
N ASP A 176 0.46 -39.73 -19.14
CA ASP A 176 0.25 -40.11 -17.73
C ASP A 176 0.59 -38.98 -16.74
N ALA A 177 1.50 -38.09 -17.11
CA ALA A 177 1.85 -36.90 -16.35
C ALA A 177 0.87 -35.72 -16.57
N LEU A 178 0.51 -35.45 -17.83
CA LEU A 178 -0.30 -34.27 -18.18
C LEU A 178 -1.80 -34.47 -17.99
N HIS A 179 -2.31 -35.69 -18.21
CA HIS A 179 -3.74 -35.97 -18.19
C HIS A 179 -4.40 -35.75 -16.81
N PRO A 180 -3.83 -36.20 -15.68
CA PRO A 180 -4.40 -35.93 -14.36
C PRO A 180 -4.45 -34.42 -14.06
N LEU A 181 -3.37 -33.69 -14.37
CA LEU A 181 -3.26 -32.26 -14.11
C LEU A 181 -4.27 -31.44 -14.94
N LEU A 182 -4.41 -31.75 -16.23
CA LEU A 182 -5.40 -31.07 -17.10
C LEU A 182 -6.84 -31.37 -16.66
N SER A 183 -7.08 -32.59 -16.16
CA SER A 183 -8.38 -32.99 -15.61
C SER A 183 -8.72 -32.23 -14.32
N GLU A 184 -7.73 -31.93 -13.48
CA GLU A 184 -7.91 -31.13 -12.26
C GLU A 184 -8.18 -29.65 -12.59
N VAL A 185 -7.47 -29.09 -13.58
CA VAL A 185 -7.72 -27.73 -14.09
C VAL A 185 -9.19 -27.59 -14.52
N ILE A 186 -9.69 -28.44 -15.42
CA ILE A 186 -11.08 -28.31 -15.90
C ILE A 186 -12.12 -28.52 -14.79
N GLN A 187 -11.88 -29.44 -13.84
CA GLN A 187 -12.78 -29.67 -12.72
C GLN A 187 -12.81 -28.50 -11.75
N SER A 188 -11.67 -27.85 -11.49
CA SER A 188 -11.59 -26.69 -10.61
C SER A 188 -12.23 -25.45 -11.25
N VAL A 189 -12.00 -25.24 -12.54
CA VAL A 189 -12.64 -24.17 -13.33
C VAL A 189 -14.17 -24.29 -13.30
N ASN A 190 -14.71 -25.47 -13.57
CA ASN A 190 -16.17 -25.72 -13.57
C ASN A 190 -16.81 -25.58 -12.18
N LYS A 191 -16.03 -25.57 -11.09
CA LYS A 191 -16.55 -25.30 -9.73
C LYS A 191 -16.59 -23.80 -9.42
N VAL A 192 -15.85 -22.99 -10.16
CA VAL A 192 -15.71 -21.55 -9.94
C VAL A 192 -16.69 -20.76 -10.80
N THR A 193 -16.84 -21.13 -12.06
CA THR A 193 -17.68 -20.41 -13.01
C THR A 193 -18.47 -21.37 -13.91
N ASP A 194 -19.75 -21.08 -14.07
CA ASP A 194 -20.64 -21.70 -15.05
C ASP A 194 -20.64 -20.93 -16.40
N GLY A 195 -19.93 -19.79 -16.46
CA GLY A 195 -19.83 -18.94 -17.65
C GLY A 195 -18.78 -19.46 -18.64
N ASP A 196 -19.07 -19.33 -19.94
CA ASP A 196 -18.09 -19.60 -20.98
C ASP A 196 -17.08 -18.44 -21.05
N PHE A 197 -15.79 -18.73 -20.89
CA PHE A 197 -14.71 -17.75 -20.99
C PHE A 197 -13.75 -18.11 -22.12
N GLU A 198 -13.02 -17.10 -22.60
CA GLU A 198 -12.17 -17.22 -23.78
C GLU A 198 -11.17 -18.38 -23.60
N ASN A 199 -11.14 -19.28 -24.58
CA ASN A 199 -10.29 -20.48 -24.63
C ASN A 199 -10.62 -21.64 -23.66
N ARG A 200 -11.78 -21.64 -22.96
CA ARG A 200 -12.28 -22.84 -22.23
C ARG A 200 -12.40 -24.07 -23.13
N GLY A 201 -12.88 -23.88 -24.36
CA GLY A 201 -12.98 -24.96 -25.36
C GLY A 201 -11.64 -25.59 -25.75
N LYS A 202 -10.52 -24.86 -25.61
CA LYS A 202 -9.17 -25.37 -25.89
C LYS A 202 -8.70 -26.36 -24.83
N ILE A 203 -9.02 -26.12 -23.55
CA ILE A 203 -8.74 -27.07 -22.45
C ILE A 203 -9.40 -28.42 -22.73
N ILE A 204 -10.67 -28.38 -23.15
CA ILE A 204 -11.46 -29.58 -23.48
C ILE A 204 -10.86 -30.29 -24.72
N GLN A 205 -10.49 -29.53 -25.75
CA GLN A 205 -9.86 -30.07 -26.96
C GLN A 205 -8.55 -30.81 -26.63
N TRP A 206 -7.70 -30.23 -25.79
CA TRP A 206 -6.44 -30.86 -25.37
C TRP A 206 -6.67 -32.09 -24.49
N LEU A 207 -7.69 -32.08 -23.64
CA LEU A 207 -8.07 -33.25 -22.85
C LEU A 207 -8.55 -34.41 -23.73
N ILE A 208 -9.27 -34.11 -24.81
CA ILE A 208 -9.67 -35.10 -25.82
C ILE A 208 -8.45 -35.66 -26.55
N THR A 209 -7.52 -34.82 -26.98
CA THR A 209 -6.26 -35.24 -27.62
C THR A 209 -5.47 -36.17 -26.70
N LEU A 210 -5.29 -35.82 -25.42
CA LEU A 210 -4.62 -36.67 -24.44
C LEU A 210 -5.38 -37.99 -24.19
N ASN A 211 -6.71 -37.97 -24.16
CA ASN A 211 -7.51 -39.20 -23.98
C ASN A 211 -7.28 -40.21 -25.13
N GLN A 212 -7.04 -39.75 -26.36
CA GLN A 212 -6.83 -40.59 -27.54
C GLN A 212 -5.41 -41.17 -27.68
N MET A 213 -4.45 -40.65 -26.92
CA MET A 213 -3.06 -41.16 -26.90
C MET A 213 -2.91 -42.41 -26.03
N ARG A 214 -1.87 -43.21 -26.24
CA ARG A 214 -1.50 -44.33 -25.33
C ARG A 214 -0.88 -43.78 -24.04
N ALA A 215 -0.95 -44.53 -22.93
CA ALA A 215 -0.48 -44.07 -21.62
C ALA A 215 1.01 -43.65 -21.59
N THR A 216 1.84 -44.31 -22.40
CA THR A 216 3.28 -44.04 -22.54
C THR A 216 3.63 -43.13 -23.71
N GLU A 217 2.64 -42.53 -24.36
CA GLU A 217 2.84 -41.68 -25.53
C GLU A 217 3.10 -40.23 -25.09
N GLU A 218 4.11 -39.61 -25.69
CA GLU A 218 4.54 -38.24 -25.40
C GLU A 218 4.05 -37.29 -26.49
N LEU A 219 3.73 -36.05 -26.10
CA LEU A 219 3.45 -34.98 -27.05
C LEU A 219 4.73 -34.59 -27.80
N SER A 220 4.60 -34.20 -29.07
CA SER A 220 5.71 -33.60 -29.79
C SER A 220 6.08 -32.24 -29.21
N GLU A 221 7.31 -31.77 -29.47
CA GLU A 221 7.78 -30.46 -28.98
C GLU A 221 6.87 -29.31 -29.45
N ASP A 222 6.37 -29.38 -30.69
CA ASP A 222 5.44 -28.40 -31.24
C ASP A 222 4.06 -28.47 -30.56
N GLN A 223 3.56 -29.69 -30.28
CA GLN A 223 2.30 -29.88 -29.57
C GLN A 223 2.38 -29.42 -28.11
N ALA A 224 3.51 -29.64 -27.43
CA ALA A 224 3.74 -29.18 -26.07
C ALA A 224 3.77 -27.64 -25.98
N ARG A 225 4.37 -26.97 -26.97
CA ARG A 225 4.36 -25.50 -27.06
C ARG A 225 2.96 -24.95 -27.34
N GLU A 226 2.22 -25.58 -28.25
CA GLU A 226 0.84 -25.18 -28.56
C GLU A 226 -0.08 -25.37 -27.34
N LEU A 227 0.05 -26.49 -26.63
CA LEU A 227 -0.65 -26.76 -25.38
C LEU A 227 -0.29 -25.73 -24.29
N SER A 228 0.98 -25.38 -24.13
CA SER A 228 1.40 -24.35 -23.17
C SER A 228 0.77 -22.99 -23.49
N PHE A 229 0.78 -22.59 -24.75
CA PHE A 229 0.20 -21.32 -25.20
C PHE A 229 -1.31 -21.26 -24.99
N ASP A 230 -2.03 -22.30 -25.42
CA ASP A 230 -3.49 -22.37 -25.29
C ASP A 230 -3.94 -22.36 -23.81
N ILE A 231 -3.17 -22.98 -22.91
CA ILE A 231 -3.47 -23.00 -21.47
C ILE A 231 -3.09 -21.68 -20.77
N GLU A 232 -2.00 -21.03 -21.16
CA GLU A 232 -1.69 -19.67 -20.69
C GLU A 232 -2.77 -18.66 -21.09
N GLN A 233 -3.28 -18.76 -22.32
CA GLN A 233 -4.38 -17.93 -22.80
C GLN A 233 -5.68 -18.22 -22.04
N ALA A 234 -5.99 -19.49 -21.75
CA ALA A 234 -7.15 -19.85 -20.94
C ALA A 234 -7.01 -19.37 -19.48
N TYR A 235 -5.80 -19.39 -18.90
CA TYR A 235 -5.53 -18.84 -17.58
C TYR A 235 -5.71 -17.32 -17.54
N GLN A 236 -5.22 -16.61 -18.56
CA GLN A 236 -5.43 -15.17 -18.69
C GLN A 236 -6.91 -14.83 -18.86
N GLY A 237 -7.64 -15.56 -19.69
CA GLY A 237 -9.08 -15.39 -19.88
C GLY A 237 -9.89 -15.71 -18.62
N PHE A 238 -9.45 -16.68 -17.82
CA PHE A 238 -10.04 -17.01 -16.51
C PHE A 238 -9.81 -15.91 -15.46
N ASN A 239 -8.64 -15.26 -15.48
CA ASN A 239 -8.32 -14.13 -14.60
C ASN A 239 -8.79 -12.77 -15.14
N ALA A 240 -9.38 -12.71 -16.35
CA ALA A 240 -9.81 -11.47 -16.99
C ALA A 240 -11.24 -11.09 -16.59
N ASP A 241 -11.50 -10.92 -15.30
CA ASP A 241 -12.60 -10.09 -14.83
C ASP A 241 -12.02 -8.71 -14.45
N PRO A 242 -12.28 -7.64 -15.21
CA PRO A 242 -11.72 -6.30 -14.95
C PRO A 242 -12.21 -5.69 -13.62
N ASP A 243 -13.17 -6.32 -12.94
CA ASP A 243 -13.62 -5.93 -11.59
C ASP A 243 -13.04 -6.83 -10.47
N GLU A 244 -12.18 -7.82 -10.76
CA GLU A 244 -11.57 -8.69 -9.75
C GLU A 244 -10.19 -8.18 -9.26
N PRO A 245 -9.94 -8.14 -7.93
CA PRO A 245 -8.67 -7.64 -7.41
C PRO A 245 -7.46 -8.51 -7.79
N LEU A 246 -6.35 -7.89 -8.17
CA LEU A 246 -5.05 -8.50 -8.44
C LEU A 246 -4.50 -9.25 -7.22
N HIS A 247 -3.77 -10.34 -7.42
CA HIS A 247 -3.01 -11.00 -6.35
C HIS A 247 -1.61 -10.36 -6.19
N VAL A 248 -1.01 -10.48 -4.99
CA VAL A 248 0.35 -9.95 -4.74
C VAL A 248 1.43 -10.60 -5.61
N PHE A 249 1.15 -11.76 -6.19
CA PHE A 249 2.05 -12.45 -7.11
C PHE A 249 1.99 -11.90 -8.55
N ASP A 250 0.93 -11.14 -8.86
CA ASP A 250 0.80 -10.44 -10.14
C ASP A 250 1.63 -9.14 -10.16
N LEU A 251 2.13 -8.71 -9.00
CA LEU A 251 3.05 -7.58 -8.87
C LEU A 251 4.50 -7.97 -9.21
N PRO A 252 5.36 -7.01 -9.61
CA PRO A 252 6.76 -7.27 -9.93
C PRO A 252 7.54 -7.91 -8.77
N GLN A 253 8.05 -9.11 -8.98
CA GLN A 253 8.76 -9.85 -7.93
C GLN A 253 10.24 -9.49 -7.88
N ILE A 254 10.79 -9.19 -6.70
CA ILE A 254 12.19 -8.75 -6.54
C ILE A 254 13.24 -9.71 -7.16
N HIS A 255 12.94 -11.01 -7.25
CA HIS A 255 13.85 -12.00 -7.83
C HIS A 255 13.97 -11.89 -9.36
N THR A 256 13.02 -11.22 -10.04
CA THR A 256 13.09 -10.94 -11.47
C THR A 256 13.88 -9.67 -11.80
N LYS A 257 14.38 -8.96 -10.78
CA LYS A 257 15.11 -7.69 -10.90
C LYS A 257 14.35 -6.62 -11.72
N PRO A 258 13.10 -6.28 -11.35
CA PRO A 258 12.30 -5.28 -12.06
C PRO A 258 12.90 -3.88 -11.96
N SER A 259 12.60 -3.01 -12.91
CA SER A 259 13.07 -1.61 -12.87
C SER A 259 12.46 -0.85 -11.69
N GLY A 260 13.14 0.23 -11.25
CA GLY A 260 12.64 1.05 -10.14
C GLY A 260 11.29 1.70 -10.44
N THR A 261 11.02 2.04 -11.70
CA THR A 261 9.73 2.59 -12.13
C THR A 261 8.60 1.56 -12.08
N GLU A 262 8.87 0.29 -12.40
CA GLU A 262 7.90 -0.80 -12.25
C GLU A 262 7.57 -1.08 -10.78
N LEU A 263 8.59 -1.06 -9.91
CA LEU A 263 8.38 -1.18 -8.47
C LEU A 263 7.56 -0.02 -7.91
N LEU A 264 7.89 1.22 -8.26
CA LEU A 264 7.14 2.40 -7.83
C LEU A 264 5.68 2.36 -8.32
N ARG A 265 5.43 1.94 -9.57
CA ARG A 265 4.07 1.78 -10.09
C ARG A 265 3.29 0.70 -9.31
N ALA A 266 3.91 -0.42 -8.99
CA ALA A 266 3.29 -1.47 -8.18
C ALA A 266 3.00 -1.00 -6.75
N LEU A 267 3.91 -0.21 -6.16
CA LEU A 267 3.71 0.39 -4.84
C LEU A 267 2.63 1.48 -4.85
N ASP A 268 2.39 2.15 -5.97
CA ASP A 268 1.30 3.10 -6.12
C ASP A 268 -0.07 2.42 -6.20
N ILE A 269 -0.15 1.26 -6.86
CA ILE A 269 -1.35 0.40 -6.85
C ILE A 269 -1.68 -0.06 -5.41
N LEU A 270 -0.64 -0.28 -4.60
CA LEU A 270 -0.78 -0.60 -3.18
C LEU A 270 -1.03 0.64 -2.30
N ALA A 271 -1.17 1.85 -2.83
CA ALA A 271 -1.49 3.02 -2.00
C ALA A 271 -2.89 2.86 -1.38
N ILE A 272 -2.99 2.99 -0.05
CA ILE A 272 -4.31 3.18 0.57
C ILE A 272 -4.71 4.63 0.32
N LYS A 273 -5.60 4.86 -0.65
CA LYS A 273 -6.27 6.15 -0.77
C LYS A 273 -7.09 6.36 0.52
N PRO A 274 -7.01 7.53 1.17
CA PRO A 274 -7.92 7.85 2.27
C PRO A 274 -9.34 7.66 1.72
N LYS A 275 -10.16 6.82 2.35
CA LYS A 275 -11.58 6.76 1.97
C LYS A 275 -12.11 8.17 2.24
N SER A 276 -12.48 8.89 1.18
CA SER A 276 -13.31 10.07 1.36
C SER A 276 -14.62 9.54 1.95
N PHE A 277 -15.00 10.02 3.13
CA PHE A 277 -16.27 9.65 3.76
C PHE A 277 -17.52 10.00 2.90
N ALA A 278 -17.33 10.64 1.74
CA ALA A 278 -18.36 10.95 0.75
C ALA A 278 -18.68 9.71 -0.11
N SER A 279 -19.90 9.19 0.06
CA SER A 279 -20.54 8.26 -0.89
C SER A 279 -21.13 9.04 -2.07
N SER A 280 -20.29 9.64 -2.93
CA SER A 280 -20.77 10.27 -4.17
C SER A 280 -19.77 10.14 -5.33
N GLY A 281 -19.86 9.00 -6.03
CA GLY A 281 -20.26 8.94 -7.44
C GLY A 281 -19.60 9.81 -8.51
N HIS A 282 -18.36 10.29 -8.36
CA HIS A 282 -17.62 10.86 -9.49
C HIS A 282 -16.48 9.94 -9.96
N GLU A 283 -16.56 9.58 -11.24
CA GLU A 283 -15.66 8.70 -12.01
C GLU A 283 -14.18 9.08 -11.87
N ALA A 284 -13.52 8.59 -10.83
CA ALA A 284 -12.09 8.33 -10.88
C ALA A 284 -11.91 6.94 -11.50
N VAL A 285 -11.08 6.84 -12.53
CA VAL A 285 -10.61 5.56 -13.10
C VAL A 285 -10.34 4.59 -11.96
N LYS A 286 -11.14 3.52 -11.84
CA LYS A 286 -10.96 2.48 -10.80
C LYS A 286 -9.55 1.93 -10.98
N ALA A 287 -8.64 2.29 -10.07
CA ALA A 287 -7.34 1.66 -10.02
C ALA A 287 -7.53 0.18 -9.64
N PRO A 288 -6.77 -0.74 -10.24
CA PRO A 288 -6.89 -2.16 -9.90
C PRO A 288 -6.64 -2.36 -8.40
N THR A 289 -7.57 -3.06 -7.73
CA THR A 289 -7.43 -3.37 -6.29
C THR A 289 -6.57 -4.60 -6.13
N VAL A 290 -5.81 -4.74 -5.03
CA VAL A 290 -4.97 -5.93 -4.76
C VAL A 290 -5.51 -6.67 -3.53
N TYR A 291 -5.60 -7.99 -3.60
CA TYR A 291 -5.95 -8.84 -2.46
C TYR A 291 -5.03 -8.53 -1.26
N PRO A 292 -5.57 -8.24 -0.07
CA PRO A 292 -4.77 -7.79 1.07
C PRO A 292 -3.85 -8.90 1.63
N THR A 293 -4.14 -10.17 1.32
CA THR A 293 -3.36 -11.33 1.74
C THR A 293 -1.99 -11.32 1.06
N GLY A 294 -0.91 -11.36 1.84
CA GLY A 294 0.46 -11.44 1.32
C GLY A 294 1.13 -10.09 1.02
N VAL A 295 0.37 -9.00 0.94
CA VAL A 295 0.90 -7.63 0.72
C VAL A 295 1.95 -7.23 1.77
N PRO A 296 1.76 -7.43 3.09
CA PRO A 296 2.78 -7.09 4.09
C PRO A 296 4.10 -7.84 3.87
N ARG A 297 4.04 -9.10 3.43
CA ARG A 297 5.22 -9.93 3.16
C ARG A 297 5.96 -9.43 1.91
N TYR A 298 5.21 -9.05 0.88
CA TYR A 298 5.76 -8.45 -0.34
C TYR A 298 6.46 -7.12 -0.05
N LEU A 299 5.82 -6.20 0.69
CA LEU A 299 6.41 -4.92 1.09
C LEU A 299 7.67 -5.11 1.95
N THR A 300 7.62 -6.02 2.92
CA THR A 300 8.79 -6.37 3.74
C THR A 300 9.93 -6.92 2.89
N SER A 301 9.62 -7.72 1.85
CA SER A 301 10.65 -8.27 0.96
C SER A 301 11.39 -7.17 0.17
N ILE A 302 10.67 -6.13 -0.28
CA ILE A 302 11.26 -4.96 -0.95
C ILE A 302 12.15 -4.18 0.03
N ILE A 303 11.65 -3.88 1.24
CA ILE A 303 12.39 -3.13 2.27
C ILE A 303 13.66 -3.89 2.70
N SER A 304 13.60 -5.22 2.80
CA SER A 304 14.74 -6.05 3.18
C SER A 304 15.77 -6.26 2.07
N SER A 305 15.42 -5.91 0.82
CA SER A 305 16.31 -6.08 -0.33
C SER A 305 17.28 -4.91 -0.43
N PRO A 306 18.58 -5.16 -0.72
CA PRO A 306 19.54 -4.09 -1.01
C PRO A 306 19.25 -3.36 -2.34
N LEU A 307 18.31 -3.86 -3.16
CA LEU A 307 17.94 -3.32 -4.47
C LEU A 307 19.13 -3.03 -5.39
N SER A 308 20.21 -3.81 -5.25
CA SER A 308 21.54 -3.53 -5.84
C SER A 308 21.60 -3.56 -7.37
N TRP A 309 20.49 -3.90 -8.03
CA TRP A 309 20.37 -3.86 -9.48
C TRP A 309 19.78 -2.54 -9.99
N LEU A 310 19.39 -1.62 -9.10
CA LEU A 310 18.94 -0.27 -9.43
C LEU A 310 20.12 0.70 -9.48
N ASP A 311 20.14 1.52 -10.52
CA ASP A 311 21.33 2.29 -10.93
C ASP A 311 21.73 3.43 -9.99
N THR A 312 20.78 4.03 -9.25
CA THR A 312 21.03 5.22 -8.41
C THR A 312 20.60 5.03 -6.96
N ASP A 313 21.31 5.71 -6.04
CA ASP A 313 20.95 5.73 -4.61
C ASP A 313 19.58 6.37 -4.41
N GLU A 314 19.28 7.46 -5.13
CA GLU A 314 18.02 8.19 -5.02
C GLU A 314 16.80 7.35 -5.42
N LEU A 315 16.94 6.50 -6.45
CA LEU A 315 15.87 5.63 -6.90
C LEU A 315 15.64 4.47 -5.91
N ARG A 316 16.72 3.96 -5.29
CA ARG A 316 16.63 2.95 -4.24
C ARG A 316 15.91 3.52 -3.01
N GLU A 317 16.29 4.72 -2.58
CA GLU A 317 15.62 5.46 -1.51
C GLU A 317 14.13 5.67 -1.81
N ALA A 318 13.77 6.14 -3.02
CA ALA A 318 12.38 6.35 -3.39
C ALA A 318 11.54 5.05 -3.34
N VAL A 319 12.09 3.92 -3.77
CA VAL A 319 11.41 2.61 -3.71
C VAL A 319 11.26 2.13 -2.26
N TRP A 320 12.30 2.28 -1.44
CA TRP A 320 12.23 1.92 -0.02
C TRP A 320 11.22 2.79 0.74
N ASP A 321 11.24 4.10 0.53
CA ASP A 321 10.31 5.05 1.15
C ASP A 321 8.86 4.73 0.76
N ALA A 322 8.60 4.48 -0.53
CA ALA A 322 7.27 4.09 -0.99
C ALA A 322 6.82 2.76 -0.37
N ALA A 323 7.69 1.74 -0.33
CA ALA A 323 7.35 0.44 0.26
C ALA A 323 7.11 0.52 1.78
N ALA A 324 7.94 1.29 2.48
CA ALA A 324 7.78 1.55 3.90
C ALA A 324 6.48 2.30 4.19
N ALA A 325 6.14 3.33 3.40
CA ALA A 325 4.87 4.05 3.51
C ALA A 325 3.67 3.11 3.34
N ARG A 326 3.65 2.28 2.28
CA ARG A 326 2.58 1.30 2.03
C ARG A 326 2.43 0.28 3.16
N LEU A 327 3.53 -0.09 3.81
CA LEU A 327 3.52 -1.01 4.95
C LEU A 327 3.01 -0.32 6.21
N SER A 328 3.42 0.94 6.43
CA SER A 328 2.96 1.79 7.53
C SER A 328 1.46 2.06 7.47
N GLU A 329 0.94 2.39 6.28
CA GLU A 329 -0.50 2.58 5.99
C GLU A 329 -1.33 1.36 6.44
N ARG A 330 -0.73 0.17 6.47
CA ARG A 330 -1.36 -1.12 6.80
C ARG A 330 -1.05 -1.64 8.20
N SER A 331 -0.20 -0.95 8.96
CA SER A 331 0.29 -1.39 10.27
C SER A 331 -0.52 -0.83 11.45
N GLY A 332 -1.67 -0.20 11.18
CA GLY A 332 -2.56 0.36 12.19
C GLY A 332 -2.18 1.78 12.65
N ARG A 333 -3.00 2.33 13.55
CA ARG A 333 -3.08 3.77 13.87
C ARG A 333 -1.77 4.41 14.35
N SER A 334 -0.95 3.68 15.09
CA SER A 334 0.31 4.18 15.69
C SER A 334 1.50 4.24 14.73
N ALA A 335 1.37 3.67 13.53
CA ALA A 335 2.45 3.61 12.54
C ALA A 335 2.20 4.56 11.34
N MET A 336 1.07 5.27 11.28
CA MET A 336 0.70 6.08 10.12
C MET A 336 1.44 7.43 10.10
N PRO A 337 2.02 7.85 8.95
CA PRO A 337 2.64 9.17 8.82
C PRO A 337 1.60 10.30 8.90
N ALA A 338 2.08 11.53 9.01
CA ALA A 338 1.22 12.71 8.91
C ALA A 338 0.53 12.74 7.53
N MET A 339 -0.75 13.16 7.50
CA MET A 339 -1.55 13.19 6.28
C MET A 339 -2.44 14.43 6.23
N THR A 340 -2.80 14.86 5.03
CA THR A 340 -3.79 15.92 4.81
C THR A 340 -4.97 15.31 4.04
N ARG A 341 -6.19 15.55 4.54
CA ARG A 341 -7.44 14.99 4.01
C ARG A 341 -8.40 16.08 3.59
N VAL A 342 -9.22 15.76 2.61
CA VAL A 342 -10.29 16.63 2.12
C VAL A 342 -11.64 16.02 2.49
N PHE A 343 -12.48 16.81 3.13
CA PHE A 343 -13.81 16.45 3.61
C PHE A 343 -14.86 17.27 2.88
N THR A 344 -15.87 16.60 2.35
CA THR A 344 -16.99 17.25 1.68
C THR A 344 -18.19 17.27 2.62
N ILE A 345 -18.81 18.43 2.82
CA ILE A 345 -20.00 18.61 3.67
C ILE A 345 -21.15 19.24 2.86
N PRO A 346 -22.40 18.81 3.06
CA PRO A 346 -23.56 19.41 2.43
C PRO A 346 -23.87 20.79 3.02
N SER A 347 -24.31 21.71 2.17
CA SER A 347 -24.85 23.01 2.57
C SER A 347 -26.38 23.06 2.48
N PRO A 348 -27.05 23.99 3.17
CA PRO A 348 -28.49 24.23 3.00
C PRO A 348 -28.89 24.66 1.59
N THR A 349 -27.96 25.20 0.79
CA THR A 349 -28.21 25.61 -0.60
C THR A 349 -28.09 24.45 -1.58
N GLY A 350 -27.72 23.25 -1.11
CA GLY A 350 -27.50 22.06 -1.94
C GLY A 350 -26.11 22.01 -2.60
N GLU A 351 -25.23 22.95 -2.25
CA GLU A 351 -23.83 22.95 -2.67
C GLU A 351 -22.98 22.11 -1.71
N GLU A 352 -21.95 21.47 -2.24
CA GLU A 352 -20.98 20.73 -1.43
C GLU A 352 -19.81 21.64 -1.05
N LEU A 353 -19.62 21.87 0.25
CA LEU A 353 -18.49 22.64 0.78
C LEU A 353 -17.32 21.70 1.07
N THR A 354 -16.11 22.13 0.75
CA THR A 354 -14.92 21.27 0.84
C THR A 354 -13.94 21.83 1.88
N LEU A 355 -13.61 21.03 2.89
CA LEU A 355 -12.68 21.36 3.97
C LEU A 355 -11.42 20.51 3.88
N THR A 356 -10.25 21.14 4.02
CA THR A 356 -8.95 20.46 4.05
C THR A 356 -8.40 20.45 5.47
N LEU A 357 -8.12 19.27 6.04
CA LEU A 357 -7.59 19.12 7.39
C LEU A 357 -6.28 18.35 7.39
N HIS A 358 -5.30 18.84 8.12
CA HIS A 358 -4.04 18.19 8.43
C HIS A 358 -4.14 17.37 9.73
N GLU A 359 -3.59 16.16 9.66
CA GLU A 359 -3.55 15.18 10.73
C GLU A 359 -2.13 14.66 10.93
N PRO A 360 -1.41 15.10 11.96
CA PRO A 360 -0.05 14.62 12.23
C PRO A 360 -0.03 13.12 12.59
N SER A 361 1.18 12.54 12.61
CA SER A 361 1.38 11.13 12.98
C SER A 361 0.99 10.87 14.44
N LEU A 362 0.46 9.66 14.70
CA LEU A 362 -0.03 9.31 16.03
C LEU A 362 1.14 8.87 16.94
N THR A 363 1.67 9.80 17.74
CA THR A 363 2.50 9.47 18.91
C THR A 363 1.61 9.22 20.13
N ALA A 364 2.12 8.53 21.15
CA ALA A 364 1.36 7.99 22.29
C ALA A 364 0.42 8.98 23.02
N ASP A 365 0.67 10.29 22.91
CA ASP A 365 -0.07 11.34 23.64
C ASP A 365 -0.98 12.22 22.75
N ASN A 366 -1.14 11.94 21.44
CA ASN A 366 -1.77 12.86 20.47
C ASN A 366 -3.16 12.42 19.94
N LEU A 367 -4.04 11.91 20.80
CA LEU A 367 -5.38 11.42 20.39
C LEU A 367 -6.29 12.52 19.77
N GLY A 368 -6.13 13.77 20.17
CA GLY A 368 -6.91 14.92 19.64
C GLY A 368 -6.52 15.35 18.23
N MET A 369 -5.44 14.80 17.67
CA MET A 369 -4.92 15.21 16.35
C MET A 369 -5.54 14.46 15.16
N LYS A 370 -6.55 13.62 15.41
CA LYS A 370 -7.21 12.80 14.39
C LYS A 370 -8.68 13.17 14.26
N THR A 371 -9.18 13.16 13.03
CA THR A 371 -10.60 13.30 12.75
C THR A 371 -11.29 11.95 12.99
N TRP A 372 -12.35 11.96 13.81
CA TRP A 372 -13.11 10.77 14.21
C TRP A 372 -14.45 10.70 13.47
N VAL A 373 -15.00 9.49 13.29
CA VAL A 373 -16.24 9.31 12.51
C VAL A 373 -17.41 10.17 13.03
N SER A 374 -17.55 10.32 14.36
CA SER A 374 -18.60 11.14 14.97
C SER A 374 -18.46 12.63 14.63
N SER A 375 -17.24 13.13 14.40
CA SER A 375 -17.05 14.51 13.95
C SER A 375 -17.49 14.69 12.49
N TYR A 376 -17.29 13.67 11.65
CA TYR A 376 -17.71 13.70 10.25
C TYR A 376 -19.24 13.61 10.11
N LEU A 377 -19.87 12.66 10.80
CA LEU A 377 -21.31 12.48 10.79
C LEU A 377 -22.03 13.73 11.33
N LEU A 378 -21.52 14.32 12.43
CA LEU A 378 -22.07 15.56 12.95
C LEU A 378 -21.98 16.68 11.89
N SER A 379 -20.81 16.84 11.26
CA SER A 379 -20.60 17.79 10.17
C SER A 379 -21.57 17.62 9.01
N GLN A 380 -21.87 16.39 8.61
CA GLN A 380 -22.86 16.09 7.56
C GLN A 380 -24.26 16.58 7.95
N ARG A 381 -24.63 16.51 9.23
CA ARG A 381 -25.99 16.80 9.69
C ARG A 381 -26.23 18.24 10.10
N LEU A 382 -25.17 19.02 10.34
CA LEU A 382 -25.27 20.42 10.77
C LEU A 382 -26.21 21.26 9.90
N HIS A 383 -26.20 21.07 8.57
CA HIS A 383 -27.07 21.83 7.66
C HIS A 383 -28.57 21.64 7.94
N SER A 384 -28.98 20.45 8.40
CA SER A 384 -30.39 20.08 8.66
C SER A 384 -30.80 20.30 10.12
N LEU A 385 -29.89 20.06 11.06
CA LEU A 385 -30.15 20.17 12.50
C LEU A 385 -30.43 21.61 12.93
N LEU A 386 -29.79 22.58 12.26
CA LEU A 386 -29.87 24.00 12.61
C LEU A 386 -31.09 24.72 12.04
N GLU A 387 -31.81 24.13 11.07
CA GLU A 387 -33.03 24.70 10.49
C GLU A 387 -34.32 24.19 11.15
N SER A 388 -34.26 23.01 11.76
CA SER A 388 -35.44 22.24 12.19
C SER A 388 -35.69 22.20 13.71
N THR A 389 -34.95 22.98 14.51
CA THR A 389 -35.03 22.86 15.97
C THR A 389 -36.37 23.39 16.53
N PRO A 390 -37.15 22.58 17.26
CA PRO A 390 -38.42 22.99 17.89
C PRO A 390 -38.23 24.12 18.92
N GLN A 391 -39.21 25.04 19.00
CA GLN A 391 -39.30 25.99 20.11
C GLN A 391 -39.70 25.25 21.40
N LEU A 392 -38.86 25.30 22.42
CA LEU A 392 -39.09 24.66 23.72
C LEU A 392 -40.20 25.34 24.56
N VAL A 393 -40.56 26.59 24.24
CA VAL A 393 -41.57 27.35 25.00
C VAL A 393 -42.64 27.87 24.04
N PRO A 394 -43.95 27.60 24.29
CA PRO A 394 -45.04 28.20 23.55
C PRO A 394 -45.00 29.73 23.65
N SER A 395 -45.26 30.41 22.54
CA SER A 395 -45.12 31.86 22.31
C SER A 395 -46.04 32.79 23.16
N GLU A 396 -46.48 32.37 24.35
CA GLU A 396 -47.40 33.12 25.22
C GLU A 396 -46.71 33.87 26.38
N THR A 397 -45.40 33.74 26.57
CA THR A 397 -44.66 34.50 27.59
C THR A 397 -44.28 35.90 27.08
N THR A 398 -44.75 36.92 27.81
CA THR A 398 -44.58 38.38 27.60
C THR A 398 -43.14 38.91 27.76
N THR A 399 -42.12 38.09 27.54
CA THR A 399 -40.72 38.52 27.54
C THR A 399 -40.37 39.13 26.18
N PRO A 400 -39.64 40.26 26.13
CA PRO A 400 -39.35 40.95 24.89
C PRO A 400 -38.59 40.01 23.95
N THR A 401 -39.08 39.91 22.71
CA THR A 401 -38.39 39.25 21.60
C THR A 401 -36.93 39.71 21.56
N PRO A 402 -35.94 38.80 21.61
CA PRO A 402 -34.55 39.19 21.46
C PRO A 402 -34.38 39.87 20.11
N LYS A 403 -33.65 40.99 20.08
CA LYS A 403 -33.29 41.70 18.85
C LYS A 403 -32.75 40.68 17.83
N THR A 404 -33.44 40.53 16.70
CA THR A 404 -33.11 39.61 15.59
C THR A 404 -31.86 40.00 14.81
N ASP A 405 -30.95 40.76 15.42
CA ASP A 405 -29.85 41.49 14.77
C ASP A 405 -28.48 41.16 15.39
N ARG A 406 -28.42 40.14 16.28
CA ARG A 406 -27.17 39.66 16.90
C ARG A 406 -26.71 38.39 16.20
N THR A 407 -25.44 38.35 15.81
CA THR A 407 -24.77 37.15 15.27
C THR A 407 -24.78 36.03 16.30
N LEU A 408 -25.11 34.81 15.87
CA LEU A 408 -25.11 33.64 16.76
C LEU A 408 -23.68 33.33 17.21
N ARG A 409 -23.45 33.12 18.50
CA ARG A 409 -22.13 32.77 19.04
C ARG A 409 -22.08 31.29 19.39
N ALA A 410 -21.17 30.56 18.75
CA ALA A 410 -20.96 29.13 18.97
C ALA A 410 -19.59 28.85 19.62
N LEU A 411 -19.54 27.76 20.39
CA LEU A 411 -18.32 27.22 20.99
C LEU A 411 -18.24 25.73 20.65
N GLU A 412 -17.10 25.27 20.15
CA GLU A 412 -16.81 23.84 20.05
C GLU A 412 -15.86 23.41 21.17
N LEU A 413 -16.27 22.41 21.94
CA LEU A 413 -15.48 21.80 23.01
C LEU A 413 -14.82 20.52 22.50
N GLY A 414 -13.49 20.44 22.59
CA GLY A 414 -12.74 19.25 22.15
C GLY A 414 -12.75 19.14 20.63
N ALA A 415 -12.41 20.24 19.96
CA ALA A 415 -12.54 20.37 18.52
C ALA A 415 -11.62 19.43 17.73
N GLY A 416 -10.53 18.95 18.34
CA GLY A 416 -9.54 18.09 17.71
C GLY A 416 -8.96 18.72 16.45
N THR A 417 -9.29 18.16 15.29
CA THR A 417 -8.89 18.70 13.98
C THR A 417 -9.69 19.92 13.54
N GLY A 418 -10.83 20.19 14.17
CA GLY A 418 -11.72 21.33 13.90
C GLY A 418 -12.81 21.06 12.86
N LEU A 419 -13.02 19.80 12.45
CA LEU A 419 -13.95 19.46 11.36
C LEU A 419 -15.36 20.01 11.61
N VAL A 420 -15.95 19.78 12.80
CA VAL A 420 -17.33 20.17 13.11
C VAL A 420 -17.49 21.69 13.10
N GLY A 421 -16.65 22.42 13.83
CA GLY A 421 -16.80 23.85 13.94
C GLY A 421 -16.43 24.60 12.66
N LEU A 422 -15.47 24.12 11.87
CA LEU A 422 -15.20 24.67 10.54
C LEU A 422 -16.37 24.41 9.58
N SER A 423 -16.99 23.23 9.67
CA SER A 423 -18.22 22.92 8.90
C SER A 423 -19.36 23.84 9.28
N PHE A 424 -19.58 24.04 10.59
CA PHE A 424 -20.56 24.96 11.12
C PHE A 424 -20.33 26.39 10.61
N ALA A 425 -19.08 26.86 10.66
CA ALA A 425 -18.70 28.19 10.22
C ALA A 425 -19.00 28.39 8.73
N ALA A 426 -18.60 27.44 7.88
CA ALA A 426 -18.84 27.50 6.45
C ALA A 426 -20.34 27.46 6.10
N ILE A 427 -21.13 26.66 6.82
CA ILE A 427 -22.59 26.56 6.63
C ILE A 427 -23.31 27.86 7.03
N ARG A 428 -22.93 28.46 8.16
CA ARG A 428 -23.64 29.63 8.72
C ARG A 428 -23.14 30.95 8.20
N GLY A 429 -21.89 31.00 7.74
CA GLY A 429 -21.25 32.21 7.22
C GLY A 429 -21.37 33.39 8.19
N GLN A 430 -21.71 34.56 7.65
CA GLN A 430 -21.88 35.81 8.42
C GLN A 430 -22.96 35.76 9.53
N SER A 431 -23.85 34.75 9.53
CA SER A 431 -24.91 34.66 10.53
C SER A 431 -24.43 34.13 11.89
N ALA A 432 -23.21 33.60 11.96
CA ALA A 432 -22.63 33.05 13.18
C ALA A 432 -21.13 33.32 13.30
N SER A 433 -20.65 33.26 14.54
CA SER A 433 -19.23 33.20 14.88
C SER A 433 -18.98 31.96 15.73
N ILE A 434 -17.84 31.32 15.57
CA ILE A 434 -17.48 30.12 16.35
C ILE A 434 -16.08 30.23 16.96
N HIS A 435 -15.97 29.78 18.20
CA HIS A 435 -14.70 29.58 18.90
C HIS A 435 -14.41 28.08 19.02
N LEU A 436 -13.30 27.62 18.44
CA LEU A 436 -12.88 26.21 18.46
C LEU A 436 -11.88 26.01 19.60
N THR A 437 -12.15 25.07 20.50
CA THR A 437 -11.32 24.89 21.69
C THR A 437 -10.85 23.46 21.91
N ASP A 438 -9.62 23.33 22.38
CA ASP A 438 -9.00 22.07 22.77
C ASP A 438 -7.85 22.31 23.75
N LEU A 439 -7.07 21.27 24.08
CA LEU A 439 -5.89 21.32 24.95
C LEU A 439 -4.71 22.06 24.28
N PRO A 440 -3.75 22.59 25.07
CA PRO A 440 -2.61 23.36 24.56
C PRO A 440 -1.82 22.67 23.44
N ASP A 441 -1.69 21.35 23.51
CA ASP A 441 -0.94 20.57 22.52
C ASP A 441 -1.70 20.42 21.19
N ILE A 442 -3.04 20.53 21.20
CA ILE A 442 -3.91 20.33 20.03
C ILE A 442 -4.16 21.66 19.27
N VAL A 443 -4.27 22.77 20.02
CA VAL A 443 -4.61 24.10 19.47
C VAL A 443 -3.70 24.56 18.32
N PRO A 444 -2.37 24.30 18.30
CA PRO A 444 -1.53 24.66 17.16
C PRO A 444 -1.97 24.01 15.83
N ASN A 445 -2.32 22.72 15.85
CA ASN A 445 -2.81 22.03 14.66
C ASN A 445 -4.22 22.48 14.29
N LEU A 446 -5.07 22.72 15.29
CA LEU A 446 -6.41 23.29 15.08
C LEU A 446 -6.36 24.66 14.39
N ALA A 447 -5.43 25.54 14.81
CA ALA A 447 -5.19 26.84 14.19
C ALA A 447 -4.64 26.69 12.76
N HIS A 448 -3.75 25.73 12.54
CA HIS A 448 -3.25 25.39 11.21
C HIS A 448 -4.39 24.94 10.28
N ASN A 449 -5.28 24.07 10.74
CA ASN A 449 -6.45 23.61 9.98
C ASN A 449 -7.44 24.74 9.68
N ALA A 450 -7.66 25.67 10.61
CA ALA A 450 -8.45 26.86 10.33
C ALA A 450 -7.81 27.72 9.22
N ALA A 451 -6.48 27.87 9.23
CA ALA A 451 -5.75 28.62 8.20
C ALA A 451 -5.78 27.94 6.82
N LEU A 452 -5.73 26.60 6.76
CA LEU A 452 -5.87 25.85 5.50
C LEU A 452 -7.20 26.10 4.78
N ASN A 453 -8.24 26.53 5.51
CA ASN A 453 -9.58 26.75 4.98
C ASN A 453 -9.94 28.25 4.87
N VAL A 454 -8.96 29.16 4.94
CA VAL A 454 -9.20 30.61 4.96
C VAL A 454 -9.98 31.10 3.74
N GLU A 455 -9.76 30.52 2.56
CA GLU A 455 -10.46 30.89 1.33
C GLU A 455 -11.97 30.59 1.44
N LEU A 456 -12.33 29.36 1.85
CA LEU A 456 -13.72 28.97 2.08
C LEU A 456 -14.39 29.84 3.15
N LEU A 457 -13.69 30.07 4.27
CA LEU A 457 -14.21 30.90 5.37
C LEU A 457 -14.41 32.36 4.95
N THR A 458 -13.53 32.90 4.10
CA THR A 458 -13.66 34.25 3.54
C THR A 458 -14.85 34.34 2.59
N ASN A 459 -15.01 33.36 1.70
CA ASN A 459 -16.11 33.31 0.73
C ASN A 459 -17.48 33.23 1.40
N THR A 460 -17.56 32.54 2.53
CA THR A 460 -18.79 32.41 3.34
C THR A 460 -18.96 33.56 4.34
N ALA A 461 -17.98 34.47 4.45
CA ALA A 461 -17.91 35.52 5.46
C ALA A 461 -18.04 34.97 6.90
N ALA A 462 -17.50 33.78 7.14
CA ALA A 462 -17.53 33.10 8.41
C ALA A 462 -16.49 33.68 9.39
N THR A 463 -16.83 33.74 10.68
CA THR A 463 -15.92 34.17 11.74
C THR A 463 -15.50 32.99 12.60
N VAL A 464 -14.22 32.61 12.55
CA VAL A 464 -13.64 31.48 13.29
C VAL A 464 -12.48 31.97 14.14
N THR A 465 -12.41 31.52 15.39
CA THR A 465 -11.28 31.73 16.28
C THR A 465 -10.91 30.42 16.96
N THR A 466 -9.65 30.23 17.33
CA THR A 466 -9.18 29.03 18.04
C THR A 466 -8.62 29.42 19.41
N GLY A 467 -8.68 28.54 20.40
CA GLY A 467 -8.21 28.83 21.75
C GLY A 467 -8.06 27.60 22.65
N VAL A 468 -7.35 27.77 23.77
CA VAL A 468 -7.18 26.72 24.77
C VAL A 468 -8.36 26.72 25.72
N LEU A 469 -8.96 25.55 25.95
CA LEU A 469 -9.98 25.36 27.00
C LEU A 469 -9.83 23.96 27.60
N ASP A 470 -9.31 23.90 28.83
CA ASP A 470 -9.18 22.67 29.62
C ASP A 470 -10.41 22.50 30.53
N TRP A 471 -11.21 21.46 30.29
CA TRP A 471 -12.44 21.19 31.03
C TRP A 471 -12.20 20.86 32.51
N SER A 472 -10.98 20.47 32.88
CA SER A 472 -10.63 20.16 34.27
C SER A 472 -10.42 21.42 35.12
N VAL A 473 -10.37 22.60 34.49
CA VAL A 473 -10.11 23.89 35.12
C VAL A 473 -11.34 24.78 34.97
N ALA A 474 -11.92 25.21 36.11
CA ALA A 474 -13.02 26.17 36.10
C ALA A 474 -12.52 27.57 35.71
N PRO A 475 -13.28 28.35 34.93
CA PRO A 475 -12.90 29.71 34.55
C PRO A 475 -12.93 30.64 35.78
N GLU A 476 -11.85 31.38 35.99
CA GLU A 476 -11.74 32.42 37.02
C GLU A 476 -11.27 33.75 36.41
N PRO A 477 -12.10 34.82 36.40
CA PRO A 477 -13.49 34.85 36.87
C PRO A 477 -14.44 34.03 35.97
N LEU A 478 -15.62 33.70 36.50
CA LEU A 478 -16.69 33.10 35.70
C LEU A 478 -17.07 34.00 34.52
N PRO A 479 -17.39 33.43 33.34
CA PRO A 479 -17.73 34.22 32.16
C PRO A 479 -18.99 35.05 32.41
N THR A 480 -18.94 36.30 31.97
CA THR A 480 -20.09 37.19 31.97
C THR A 480 -21.14 36.74 30.95
N GLN A 481 -22.37 37.24 31.07
CA GLN A 481 -23.44 36.91 30.12
C GLN A 481 -23.11 37.28 28.67
N GLU A 482 -22.25 38.28 28.47
CA GLU A 482 -21.76 38.71 27.15
C GLU A 482 -20.64 37.80 26.63
N GLU A 483 -19.98 37.02 27.46
CA GLU A 483 -18.94 36.06 27.08
C GLU A 483 -19.50 34.65 26.82
N GLN A 484 -20.73 34.39 27.27
CA GLN A 484 -21.43 33.12 27.04
C GLN A 484 -21.88 32.92 25.58
N TYR A 485 -22.03 31.65 25.21
CA TYR A 485 -22.36 31.18 23.87
C TYR A 485 -23.81 30.72 23.75
N ASP A 486 -24.39 30.92 22.57
CA ASP A 486 -25.76 30.52 22.23
C ASP A 486 -25.82 29.05 21.80
N LEU A 487 -24.73 28.52 21.27
CA LEU A 487 -24.61 27.13 20.82
C LEU A 487 -23.30 26.52 21.32
N ILE A 488 -23.35 25.32 21.89
CA ILE A 488 -22.17 24.52 22.19
C ILE A 488 -22.20 23.23 21.36
N LEU A 489 -21.11 22.92 20.67
CA LEU A 489 -20.88 21.72 19.87
C LEU A 489 -19.83 20.83 20.55
N ALA A 490 -19.99 19.51 20.48
CA ALA A 490 -18.95 18.56 20.87
C ALA A 490 -19.13 17.22 20.13
N ALA A 491 -18.04 16.67 19.57
CA ALA A 491 -18.04 15.36 18.92
C ALA A 491 -17.06 14.40 19.60
N ASP A 492 -17.53 13.17 19.87
CA ASP A 492 -16.81 12.12 20.62
C ASP A 492 -16.12 12.60 21.93
N PRO A 493 -16.81 13.34 22.83
CA PRO A 493 -16.14 13.94 23.97
C PRO A 493 -15.94 12.98 25.16
N LEU A 494 -16.47 11.75 25.12
CA LEU A 494 -16.58 10.86 26.29
C LEU A 494 -15.75 9.57 26.15
N TYR A 495 -14.50 9.62 26.59
CA TYR A 495 -13.58 8.46 26.61
C TYR A 495 -12.85 8.27 27.94
N SER A 496 -13.27 8.98 28.99
CA SER A 496 -12.72 8.88 30.34
C SER A 496 -13.84 9.02 31.38
N PRO A 497 -13.76 8.32 32.53
CA PRO A 497 -14.75 8.42 33.60
C PRO A 497 -14.95 9.82 34.16
N LYS A 498 -14.01 10.75 33.96
CA LYS A 498 -14.12 12.14 34.46
C LYS A 498 -14.86 13.07 33.50
N HIS A 499 -14.96 12.71 32.21
CA HIS A 499 -15.47 13.59 31.18
C HIS A 499 -16.94 13.98 31.35
N PRO A 500 -17.87 13.09 31.77
CA PRO A 500 -19.26 13.50 32.00
C PRO A 500 -19.39 14.66 32.98
N LYS A 501 -18.57 14.67 34.05
CA LYS A 501 -18.56 15.75 35.03
C LYS A 501 -17.97 17.04 34.44
N TRP A 502 -16.72 16.97 33.95
CA TRP A 502 -15.99 18.14 33.48
C TRP A 502 -16.65 18.82 32.28
N LEU A 503 -17.18 18.04 31.35
CA LEU A 503 -17.88 18.56 30.18
C LEU A 503 -19.16 19.31 30.58
N VAL A 504 -19.97 18.74 31.47
CA VAL A 504 -21.22 19.39 31.91
C VAL A 504 -20.97 20.63 32.76
N GLU A 505 -19.95 20.62 33.62
CA GLU A 505 -19.52 21.81 34.37
C GLU A 505 -19.08 22.93 33.40
N THR A 506 -18.26 22.59 32.40
CA THR A 506 -17.82 23.52 31.36
C THR A 506 -19.00 24.09 30.58
N ILE A 507 -19.93 23.25 30.12
CA ILE A 507 -21.18 23.67 29.47
C ILE A 507 -21.96 24.62 30.38
N GLY A 508 -22.08 24.31 31.67
CA GLY A 508 -22.81 25.13 32.63
C GLY A 508 -22.22 26.53 32.85
N HIS A 509 -20.91 26.70 32.68
CA HIS A 509 -20.25 28.00 32.73
C HIS A 509 -20.45 28.80 31.44
N TRP A 510 -20.27 28.16 30.28
CA TRP A 510 -20.15 28.85 29.00
C TRP A 510 -21.46 28.96 28.20
N LEU A 511 -22.48 28.15 28.49
CA LEU A 511 -23.77 28.22 27.81
C LEU A 511 -24.61 29.39 28.34
N SER A 512 -25.18 30.17 27.43
CA SER A 512 -26.08 31.27 27.79
C SER A 512 -27.40 30.73 28.36
N ARG A 513 -28.08 31.52 29.19
CA ARG A 513 -29.40 31.17 29.76
C ARG A 513 -30.58 31.56 28.85
N GLY A 514 -30.33 31.77 27.56
CA GLY A 514 -31.35 32.14 26.59
C GLY A 514 -32.28 30.97 26.24
N LEU A 515 -33.55 31.25 25.91
CA LEU A 515 -34.52 30.22 25.50
C LEU A 515 -34.11 29.47 24.22
N ASN A 516 -33.24 30.08 23.41
CA ASN A 516 -32.69 29.50 22.19
C ASN A 516 -31.29 28.91 22.39
N ALA A 517 -30.76 28.87 23.61
CA ALA A 517 -29.47 28.26 23.87
C ALA A 517 -29.54 26.75 23.63
N ARG A 518 -28.56 26.19 22.92
CA ARG A 518 -28.54 24.77 22.55
C ARG A 518 -27.17 24.14 22.77
N VAL A 519 -27.19 22.84 23.07
CA VAL A 519 -26.00 21.99 23.06
C VAL A 519 -26.27 20.87 22.08
N VAL A 520 -25.34 20.64 21.16
CA VAL A 520 -25.40 19.55 20.19
C VAL A 520 -24.17 18.68 20.42
N THR A 521 -24.41 17.41 20.76
CA THR A 521 -23.35 16.45 20.99
C THR A 521 -23.55 15.22 20.12
N GLU A 522 -22.48 14.75 19.51
CA GLU A 522 -22.44 13.43 18.88
C GLU A 522 -21.44 12.55 19.59
N MET A 523 -21.82 11.31 19.91
CA MET A 523 -20.98 10.38 20.66
C MET A 523 -21.15 8.95 20.15
N PRO A 524 -20.07 8.17 20.05
CA PRO A 524 -20.16 6.78 19.61
C PRO A 524 -20.77 5.91 20.71
N LEU A 525 -21.63 4.97 20.31
CA LEU A 525 -22.21 3.96 21.21
C LEU A 525 -21.23 2.80 21.41
N ARG A 526 -20.19 3.03 22.21
CA ARG A 526 -19.21 2.00 22.58
C ARG A 526 -19.61 1.36 23.90
N ASP A 527 -19.71 0.03 23.95
CA ASP A 527 -20.10 -0.73 25.15
C ASP A 527 -19.33 -0.31 26.41
N ALA A 528 -18.03 -0.07 26.29
CA ALA A 528 -17.16 0.33 27.39
C ALA A 528 -17.49 1.72 27.98
N TYR A 529 -18.14 2.60 27.21
CA TYR A 529 -18.41 4.00 27.59
C TYR A 529 -19.89 4.32 27.76
N LEU A 530 -20.80 3.34 27.59
CA LEU A 530 -22.23 3.52 27.84
C LEU A 530 -22.55 4.08 29.25
N PRO A 531 -21.86 3.69 30.34
CA PRO A 531 -22.09 4.30 31.65
C PRO A 531 -21.80 5.81 31.67
N GLN A 532 -20.76 6.26 30.97
CA GLN A 532 -20.39 7.67 30.88
C GLN A 532 -21.41 8.47 30.07
N VAL A 533 -21.98 7.88 29.01
CA VAL A 533 -23.07 8.50 28.24
C VAL A 533 -24.32 8.69 29.12
N GLN A 534 -24.67 7.68 29.93
CA GLN A 534 -25.80 7.78 30.87
C GLN A 534 -25.56 8.88 31.92
N GLU A 535 -24.38 8.90 32.54
CA GLU A 535 -24.01 9.93 33.52
C GLU A 535 -24.04 11.33 32.92
N PHE A 536 -23.56 11.50 31.68
CA PHE A 536 -23.61 12.77 30.96
C PHE A 536 -25.06 13.27 30.81
N ARG A 537 -25.99 12.40 30.39
CA ARG A 537 -27.41 12.74 30.26
C ARG A 537 -28.05 13.15 31.58
N GLU A 538 -27.80 12.40 32.66
CA GLU A 538 -28.32 12.72 33.98
C GLU A 538 -27.83 14.10 34.47
N ARG A 539 -26.54 14.38 34.29
CA ARG A 539 -25.94 15.67 34.69
C ARG A 539 -26.45 16.84 33.86
N MET A 540 -26.64 16.66 32.56
CA MET A 540 -27.27 17.67 31.69
C MET A 540 -28.71 17.99 32.14
N GLY A 541 -29.47 16.96 32.54
CA GLY A 541 -30.79 17.13 33.15
C GLY A 541 -30.75 17.91 34.46
N GLN A 542 -29.79 17.63 35.34
CA GLN A 542 -29.58 18.38 36.59
C GLN A 542 -29.17 19.84 36.35
N LEU A 543 -28.49 20.14 35.23
CA LEU A 543 -28.14 21.50 34.81
C LEU A 543 -29.36 22.29 34.30
N GLY A 544 -30.48 21.61 34.03
CA GLY A 544 -31.73 22.18 33.53
C GLY A 544 -31.89 22.11 32.01
N LEU A 545 -31.12 21.24 31.33
CA LEU A 545 -31.25 20.99 29.88
C LEU A 545 -32.08 19.74 29.62
N GLU A 546 -32.84 19.74 28.53
CA GLU A 546 -33.68 18.62 28.09
C GLU A 546 -33.35 18.26 26.64
N ALA A 547 -33.39 16.97 26.32
CA ALA A 547 -33.16 16.47 24.96
C ALA A 547 -34.35 16.80 24.06
N VAL A 548 -34.16 17.71 23.10
CA VAL A 548 -35.20 18.14 22.16
C VAL A 548 -35.23 17.29 20.89
N TYR A 549 -34.08 16.74 20.52
CA TYR A 549 -33.90 15.88 19.36
C TYR A 549 -32.82 14.84 19.67
N GLU A 550 -33.06 13.61 19.23
CA GLU A 550 -32.14 12.49 19.36
C GLU A 550 -32.27 11.59 18.14
N GLY A 551 -31.16 11.01 17.70
CA GLY A 551 -31.12 10.04 16.62
C GLY A 551 -29.84 9.22 16.69
N GLU A 552 -29.86 8.07 16.01
CA GLU A 552 -28.73 7.17 15.87
C GLU A 552 -28.39 7.01 14.40
N GLU A 553 -27.11 6.85 14.09
CA GLU A 553 -26.63 6.56 12.75
C GLU A 553 -25.40 5.66 12.80
N VAL A 554 -25.16 4.95 11.70
CA VAL A 554 -24.01 4.04 11.57
C VAL A 554 -22.96 4.75 10.73
N GLY A 555 -21.88 5.15 11.38
CA GLY A 555 -20.67 5.63 10.72
C GLY A 555 -19.66 4.50 10.60
N TYR A 556 -18.90 4.49 9.51
CA TYR A 556 -17.76 3.61 9.33
C TYR A 556 -16.49 4.42 9.52
N ASP A 557 -15.71 4.09 10.54
CA ASP A 557 -14.36 4.63 10.66
C ASP A 557 -13.48 3.98 9.57
N ASP A 558 -12.43 4.66 9.13
CA ASP A 558 -11.54 4.19 8.04
C ASP A 558 -10.83 2.86 8.37
N TRP A 559 -10.96 2.40 9.61
CA TRP A 559 -10.12 1.38 10.23
C TRP A 559 -10.89 0.20 10.84
N GLU A 560 -12.21 0.16 10.68
CA GLU A 560 -13.02 -1.03 10.96
C GLU A 560 -13.36 -1.75 9.63
N SER A 561 -13.46 -3.08 9.67
CA SER A 561 -13.99 -3.82 8.53
C SER A 561 -15.44 -3.40 8.28
N ALA A 562 -15.97 -3.67 7.07
CA ALA A 562 -17.32 -3.22 6.65
C ALA A 562 -18.48 -3.70 7.56
N ASP A 563 -18.18 -4.54 8.56
CA ASP A 563 -19.06 -5.09 9.58
C ASP A 563 -18.85 -4.49 10.99
N GLY A 564 -18.02 -3.44 11.15
CA GLY A 564 -17.77 -2.79 12.45
C GLY A 564 -16.93 -3.64 13.43
N GLY A 565 -16.23 -4.66 12.92
CA GLY A 565 -15.29 -5.46 13.69
C GLY A 565 -13.91 -4.80 13.79
N ALA A 566 -13.27 -4.92 14.95
CA ALA A 566 -11.84 -4.63 15.06
C ALA A 566 -11.06 -5.56 14.13
N LEU A 567 -10.07 -5.03 13.41
CA LEU A 567 -9.12 -5.81 12.59
C LEU A 567 -8.22 -6.70 13.46
N ALA A 568 -8.75 -7.78 14.03
CA ALA A 568 -7.99 -8.99 14.41
C ALA A 568 -8.88 -10.16 14.87
N SER A 569 -8.46 -11.36 14.44
CA SER A 569 -8.62 -12.67 15.11
C SER A 569 -9.96 -13.42 14.96
N THR A 570 -9.97 -14.38 14.03
CA THR A 570 -10.81 -15.60 14.15
C THR A 570 -10.04 -16.72 14.88
N PRO A 571 -10.70 -17.56 15.70
CA PRO A 571 -10.07 -18.23 16.84
C PRO A 571 -9.35 -19.58 16.56
N THR A 572 -9.04 -19.95 15.31
CA THR A 572 -8.69 -21.36 15.00
C THR A 572 -7.28 -21.60 14.45
N LYS A 573 -6.35 -20.64 14.53
CA LYS A 573 -4.92 -20.87 14.21
C LYS A 573 -3.99 -20.24 15.24
N MET A 574 -4.01 -20.77 16.47
CA MET A 574 -3.15 -20.35 17.59
C MET A 574 -1.63 -20.59 17.39
N VAL A 575 -1.19 -21.18 16.27
CA VAL A 575 0.23 -21.51 16.03
C VAL A 575 0.96 -20.47 15.15
N ILE A 576 0.25 -19.61 14.41
CA ILE A 576 0.87 -18.59 13.53
C ILE A 576 0.95 -17.21 14.22
N GLY A 577 0.08 -16.94 15.20
CA GLY A 577 0.02 -15.64 15.92
C GLY A 577 1.23 -15.31 16.80
N LEU A 578 2.09 -16.28 17.11
CA LEU A 578 3.32 -16.04 17.89
C LEU A 578 4.47 -15.45 17.05
N LEU A 579 4.44 -15.58 15.72
CA LEU A 579 5.45 -15.00 14.83
C LEU A 579 5.13 -13.55 14.41
N THR A 580 3.86 -13.13 14.44
CA THR A 580 3.46 -11.75 14.12
C THR A 580 3.63 -10.78 15.29
N ILE A 581 3.51 -11.24 16.54
CA ILE A 581 3.77 -10.40 17.73
C ILE A 581 5.28 -10.13 17.91
N ALA A 582 6.16 -11.00 17.42
CA ALA A 582 7.60 -10.75 17.39
C ALA A 582 8.02 -9.76 16.27
N ALA A 583 7.20 -9.62 15.21
CA ALA A 583 7.51 -8.71 14.11
C ALA A 583 7.19 -7.24 14.42
N ILE A 584 6.25 -6.94 15.33
CA ILE A 584 5.91 -5.54 15.66
C ILE A 584 7.10 -4.84 16.35
N PRO A 585 7.72 -5.35 17.43
CA PRO A 585 8.93 -4.75 18.00
C PRO A 585 10.12 -4.73 17.03
N THR A 586 10.22 -5.71 16.13
CA THR A 586 11.31 -5.82 15.17
C THR A 586 11.15 -4.82 14.01
N VAL A 587 9.94 -4.61 13.51
CA VAL A 587 9.63 -3.66 12.43
C VAL A 587 9.58 -2.24 12.96
N THR A 588 9.01 -1.98 14.14
CA THR A 588 9.11 -0.66 14.79
C THR A 588 10.55 -0.39 15.23
N GLY A 589 11.30 -1.42 15.65
CA GLY A 589 12.73 -1.31 15.98
C GLY A 589 13.63 -1.11 14.76
N VAL A 590 13.27 -1.64 13.59
CA VAL A 590 13.97 -1.38 12.32
C VAL A 590 13.52 -0.05 11.71
N ALA A 591 12.27 0.37 11.83
CA ALA A 591 11.80 1.68 11.35
C ALA A 591 12.29 2.84 12.23
N LEU A 592 12.24 2.68 13.56
CA LEU A 592 12.93 3.57 14.50
C LEU A 592 14.44 3.42 14.38
N GLY A 593 14.95 2.23 14.08
CA GLY A 593 16.37 1.99 13.86
C GLY A 593 16.88 2.68 12.59
N VAL A 594 16.13 2.66 11.50
CA VAL A 594 16.41 3.36 10.24
C VAL A 594 16.12 4.84 10.38
N SER A 595 15.10 5.27 11.13
CA SER A 595 14.85 6.68 11.41
C SER A 595 15.87 7.27 12.38
N GLU A 596 16.32 6.55 13.40
CA GLU A 596 17.43 6.94 14.28
C GLU A 596 18.77 6.75 13.58
N GLN A 597 18.94 5.80 12.66
CA GLN A 597 20.12 5.70 11.80
C GLN A 597 20.13 6.81 10.76
N ARG A 598 18.97 7.28 10.28
CA ARG A 598 18.79 8.43 9.39
C ARG A 598 19.05 9.72 10.15
N LYS A 599 18.44 9.92 11.32
CA LYS A 599 18.78 11.01 12.23
C LYS A 599 20.22 10.92 12.72
N ALA A 600 20.79 9.74 12.91
CA ALA A 600 22.19 9.58 13.28
C ALA A 600 23.11 9.75 12.09
N ASN A 601 22.70 9.47 10.86
CA ASN A 601 23.46 9.71 9.64
C ASN A 601 23.39 11.19 9.26
N GLU A 602 22.23 11.82 9.38
CA GLU A 602 22.03 13.27 9.29
C GLU A 602 22.81 13.96 10.41
N ARG A 603 22.66 13.54 11.68
CA ARG A 603 23.50 14.05 12.79
C ARG A 603 24.98 13.78 12.57
N LYS A 604 25.39 12.63 12.03
CA LYS A 604 26.80 12.34 11.71
C LYS A 604 27.29 13.18 10.54
N ASN A 605 26.44 13.43 9.54
CA ASN A 605 26.77 14.28 8.41
C ASN A 605 26.90 15.73 8.89
N ASP A 606 25.92 16.22 9.65
CA ASP A 606 25.95 17.51 10.33
C ASP A 606 27.16 17.62 11.28
N GLU A 607 27.44 16.62 12.10
CA GLU A 607 28.63 16.55 12.97
C GLU A 607 29.92 16.60 12.15
N ARG A 608 30.00 15.88 11.02
CA ARG A 608 31.16 15.93 10.11
C ARG A 608 31.31 17.29 9.45
N ARG A 609 30.21 17.93 9.06
CA ARG A 609 30.18 19.25 8.41
C ARG A 609 30.49 20.36 9.42
N MET A 610 30.06 20.21 10.67
CA MET A 610 30.35 21.10 11.80
C MET A 610 31.70 20.83 12.47
N ALA A 611 32.39 19.73 12.13
CA ALA A 611 33.71 19.43 12.66
C ALA A 611 34.70 20.52 12.25
N LYS A 612 35.31 21.18 13.25
CA LYS A 612 36.22 22.30 13.03
C LYS A 612 37.54 21.83 12.41
N PHE A 613 38.00 22.53 11.38
CA PHE A 613 39.25 22.25 10.68
C PHE A 613 40.06 23.50 10.39
N LEU A 614 41.34 23.28 10.13
CA LEU A 614 42.27 24.24 9.57
C LEU A 614 42.40 23.99 8.07
N ILE A 615 42.80 25.01 7.32
CA ILE A 615 42.98 24.94 5.87
C ILE A 615 44.46 25.15 5.56
N ASP A 616 45.11 24.07 5.15
CA ASP A 616 46.52 24.08 4.76
C ASP A 616 46.62 23.98 3.23
N VAL A 617 47.69 24.51 2.67
CA VAL A 617 47.93 24.54 1.22
C VAL A 617 48.91 23.44 0.84
N GLU A 618 48.54 22.66 -0.18
CA GLU A 618 49.43 21.74 -0.88
C GLU A 618 49.54 22.18 -2.35
N THR A 619 50.72 22.09 -2.94
CA THR A 619 50.95 22.38 -4.36
C THR A 619 51.46 21.13 -5.06
N ASN A 620 51.14 21.01 -6.36
CA ASN A 620 51.59 19.89 -7.20
C ASN A 620 52.74 20.26 -8.13
N GLY A 621 53.13 21.54 -8.19
CA GLY A 621 54.21 22.03 -9.04
C GLY A 621 55.58 22.01 -8.34
N GLU A 622 56.63 22.21 -9.15
CA GLU A 622 58.03 22.25 -8.71
C GLU A 622 58.67 23.64 -8.89
N THR A 623 57.86 24.69 -9.07
CA THR A 623 58.35 26.06 -9.23
C THR A 623 58.85 26.65 -7.92
N GLN A 624 59.54 27.79 -7.99
CA GLN A 624 59.98 28.48 -6.78
C GLN A 624 58.76 28.95 -5.97
N GLU A 625 57.76 29.47 -6.66
CA GLU A 625 56.49 29.95 -6.13
C GLU A 625 55.73 28.83 -5.41
N ASP A 626 55.66 27.63 -6.01
CA ASP A 626 55.08 26.44 -5.39
C ASP A 626 55.74 26.12 -4.04
N SER A 627 57.08 26.16 -4.00
CA SER A 627 57.85 25.87 -2.79
C SER A 627 57.67 26.92 -1.70
N GLU A 628 57.36 28.16 -2.10
CA GLU A 628 57.10 29.24 -1.15
C GLU A 628 55.73 29.07 -0.48
N VAL A 629 54.69 28.67 -1.22
CA VAL A 629 53.31 28.58 -0.70
C VAL A 629 52.92 27.22 -0.13
N CYS A 630 53.60 26.14 -0.54
CA CYS A 630 53.33 24.79 -0.04
C CYS A 630 53.54 24.69 1.47
N GLY A 631 52.58 24.09 2.17
CA GLY A 631 52.60 23.93 3.63
C GLY A 631 52.20 25.19 4.41
N LYS A 632 51.87 26.30 3.75
CA LYS A 632 51.26 27.47 4.42
C LYS A 632 49.82 27.21 4.82
N ARG A 633 49.29 28.07 5.70
CA ARG A 633 47.94 28.00 6.24
C ARG A 633 47.14 29.25 5.92
N PHE A 634 45.84 29.09 5.76
CA PHE A 634 44.89 30.20 5.67
C PHE A 634 44.94 31.06 6.93
N VAL A 635 45.12 32.36 6.72
CA VAL A 635 45.06 33.37 7.78
C VAL A 635 44.25 34.56 7.32
N LEU A 636 43.61 35.23 8.27
CA LEU A 636 42.71 36.35 8.02
C LEU A 636 43.34 37.65 8.49
N ARG A 637 43.34 38.65 7.62
CA ARG A 637 43.71 40.04 7.94
C ARG A 637 43.06 40.98 6.93
N ASN A 638 42.70 42.18 7.36
CA ASN A 638 42.20 43.25 6.48
C ASN A 638 41.04 42.82 5.55
N ASN A 639 40.11 41.99 6.05
CA ASN A 639 38.96 41.45 5.30
C ASN A 639 39.32 40.52 4.11
N LYS A 640 40.58 40.10 3.97
CA LYS A 640 41.07 39.20 2.91
C LYS A 640 41.72 37.95 3.50
N VAL A 641 41.71 36.87 2.73
CA VAL A 641 42.35 35.58 3.07
C VAL A 641 43.76 35.55 2.48
N TYR A 642 44.75 35.25 3.33
CA TYR A 642 46.16 35.15 2.98
C TYR A 642 46.73 33.79 3.38
N LEU A 643 47.93 33.48 2.90
CA LEU A 643 48.73 32.31 3.24
C LEU A 643 49.94 32.71 4.08
N ASP A 644 50.07 32.12 5.27
CA ASP A 644 51.18 32.40 6.19
C ASP A 644 51.58 31.14 6.97
N ASP A 645 52.62 31.25 7.81
CA ASP A 645 53.13 30.14 8.60
C ASP A 645 52.03 29.53 9.50
N PRO A 646 51.88 28.19 9.52
CA PRO A 646 50.93 27.51 10.39
C PRO A 646 51.06 27.88 11.88
N ASN A 647 52.26 28.26 12.33
CA ASN A 647 52.55 28.76 13.66
C ASN A 647 52.48 30.30 13.70
N PRO A 648 51.53 30.88 14.47
CA PRO A 648 51.37 32.33 14.60
C PRO A 648 52.63 33.10 15.03
N LEU A 649 53.55 32.45 15.77
CA LEU A 649 54.78 33.08 16.26
C LEU A 649 55.81 33.36 15.17
N ASN A 650 55.72 32.66 14.04
CA ASN A 650 56.64 32.80 12.91
C ASN A 650 56.18 33.84 11.89
N ARG A 651 54.97 34.38 12.05
CA ARG A 651 54.34 35.27 11.08
C ARG A 651 54.93 36.68 11.17
N LYS A 652 55.20 37.28 10.01
CA LYS A 652 55.69 38.67 9.92
C LYS A 652 54.64 39.68 10.38
N LEU A 653 53.39 39.41 10.03
CA LEU A 653 52.25 40.27 10.33
C LEU A 653 51.25 39.53 11.22
N SER A 654 50.64 40.28 12.15
CA SER A 654 49.60 39.72 13.00
C SER A 654 48.38 39.37 12.16
N SER A 655 48.07 38.08 12.09
CA SER A 655 46.95 37.53 11.32
C SER A 655 46.24 36.45 12.13
N HIS A 656 44.92 36.36 11.97
CA HIS A 656 44.09 35.39 12.68
C HIS A 656 44.15 34.04 11.98
N THR A 657 44.37 32.95 12.73
CA THR A 657 44.37 31.59 12.14
C THR A 657 42.93 31.14 11.92
N VAL A 658 42.58 30.77 10.69
CA VAL A 658 41.22 30.29 10.41
C VAL A 658 40.92 29.02 11.20
N THR A 659 39.72 28.94 11.74
CA THR A 659 39.12 27.69 12.20
C THR A 659 37.76 27.59 11.54
N SER A 660 37.64 26.69 10.58
CA SER A 660 36.51 26.66 9.66
C SER A 660 35.61 25.44 9.87
N PHE A 661 34.35 25.57 9.48
CA PHE A 661 33.34 24.51 9.44
C PHE A 661 32.25 24.88 8.43
N TYR A 662 31.47 23.91 7.99
CA TYR A 662 30.40 24.11 7.02
C TYR A 662 29.04 24.22 7.71
N ILE A 663 28.22 25.17 7.27
CA ILE A 663 26.80 25.26 7.61
C ILE A 663 26.04 25.81 6.40
N GLU A 664 24.73 25.60 6.34
CA GLU A 664 23.89 26.18 5.29
C GLU A 664 23.96 27.71 5.30
N TYR A 665 24.18 28.32 4.13
CA TYR A 665 24.27 29.77 4.03
C TYR A 665 22.86 30.39 4.14
N PRO A 666 22.61 31.35 5.06
CA PRO A 666 21.28 31.89 5.31
C PRO A 666 20.80 32.80 4.16
N GLU A 667 19.91 32.27 3.32
CA GLU A 667 19.37 32.96 2.14
C GLU A 667 18.35 34.06 2.51
N LEU A 668 18.40 35.21 1.83
CA LEU A 668 17.33 36.22 1.84
C LEU A 668 16.21 35.79 0.88
N GLU A 669 14.97 36.23 1.11
CA GLU A 669 13.83 35.88 0.24
C GLU A 669 14.09 36.22 -1.23
N GLU A 670 14.76 37.35 -1.49
CA GLU A 670 15.13 37.82 -2.83
C GLU A 670 16.15 36.90 -3.54
N THR A 671 17.00 36.20 -2.78
CA THR A 671 18.09 35.34 -3.28
C THR A 671 17.79 33.85 -3.19
N LYS A 672 16.63 33.46 -2.65
CA LYS A 672 16.25 32.06 -2.36
C LYS A 672 16.20 31.15 -3.59
N HIS A 673 16.12 31.73 -4.78
CA HIS A 673 16.12 31.02 -6.05
C HIS A 673 17.52 30.55 -6.47
N LEU A 674 18.59 31.05 -5.84
CA LEU A 674 19.97 30.77 -6.24
C LEU A 674 20.53 29.45 -5.68
N LYS A 675 19.84 28.80 -4.71
CA LYS A 675 20.21 27.51 -4.10
C LYS A 675 21.71 27.40 -3.77
N ARG A 676 22.21 28.31 -2.94
CA ARG A 676 23.66 28.51 -2.72
C ARG A 676 24.31 27.44 -1.83
N GLY A 677 23.51 26.58 -1.18
CA GLY A 677 23.99 25.41 -0.45
C GLY A 677 24.81 25.73 0.80
N LEU A 678 25.84 24.91 1.05
CA LEU A 678 26.72 25.05 2.20
C LEU A 678 27.67 26.26 2.04
N GLY A 679 27.75 27.07 3.08
CA GLY A 679 28.73 28.14 3.24
C GLY A 679 29.90 27.72 4.14
N LEU A 680 31.08 28.30 3.89
CA LEU A 680 32.25 28.10 4.72
C LEU A 680 32.33 29.17 5.81
N VAL A 681 32.06 28.78 7.06
CA VAL A 681 32.20 29.67 8.23
C VAL A 681 33.57 29.54 8.81
N THR A 682 34.13 30.64 9.31
CA THR A 682 35.41 30.67 10.00
C THR A 682 35.40 31.60 11.21
N THR A 683 36.25 31.32 12.19
CA THR A 683 36.55 32.26 13.28
C THR A 683 37.36 33.46 12.76
N ILE A 684 37.00 34.67 13.17
CA ILE A 684 37.73 35.92 12.82
C ILE A 684 38.37 36.59 14.04
N SER A 685 38.03 36.14 15.24
CA SER A 685 38.59 36.57 16.52
C SER A 685 38.40 35.43 17.51
N ASP A 686 39.41 35.13 18.33
CA ASP A 686 39.30 34.15 19.41
C ASP A 686 38.60 34.71 20.66
N ASN A 687 38.71 36.02 20.91
CA ASN A 687 38.15 36.65 22.10
C ASN A 687 37.80 38.15 21.88
N PRO A 688 36.50 38.52 21.83
CA PRO A 688 35.36 37.61 21.86
C PRO A 688 35.33 36.72 20.61
N PRO A 689 34.82 35.48 20.72
CA PRO A 689 34.71 34.60 19.57
C PRO A 689 33.74 35.22 18.56
N MET A 690 34.26 35.55 17.38
CA MET A 690 33.46 36.08 16.27
C MET A 690 33.58 35.16 15.06
N LEU A 691 32.48 35.03 14.33
CA LEU A 691 32.40 34.23 13.12
C LEU A 691 32.21 35.12 11.90
N GLY A 692 32.79 34.70 10.78
CA GLY A 692 32.59 35.27 9.45
C GLY A 692 32.44 34.18 8.41
N TRP A 693 31.89 34.55 7.26
CA TRP A 693 31.81 33.70 6.07
C TRP A 693 33.05 33.94 5.22
N ILE A 694 33.66 32.88 4.70
CA ILE A 694 34.63 32.97 3.61
C ILE A 694 33.85 32.96 2.30
N TYR A 695 34.15 33.91 1.42
CA TYR A 695 33.48 34.10 0.14
C TYR A 695 34.47 34.61 -0.91
N VAL A 696 34.14 34.42 -2.18
CA VAL A 696 34.92 34.94 -3.30
C VAL A 696 34.26 36.20 -3.81
N ASP A 697 35.00 37.29 -3.82
CA ASP A 697 34.56 38.54 -4.40
C ASP A 697 34.29 38.36 -5.90
N LYS A 698 33.03 38.51 -6.31
CA LYS A 698 32.58 38.25 -7.69
C LYS A 698 33.31 39.06 -8.77
N ASP A 699 33.90 40.21 -8.43
CA ASP A 699 34.50 41.13 -9.40
C ASP A 699 36.02 40.95 -9.43
N THR A 700 36.65 40.64 -8.29
CA THR A 700 38.12 40.54 -8.16
C THR A 700 38.64 39.12 -8.00
N HIS A 701 37.75 38.14 -7.81
CA HIS A 701 38.05 36.73 -7.54
C HIS A 701 38.88 36.47 -6.28
N GLU A 702 39.04 37.49 -5.44
CA GLU A 702 39.73 37.43 -4.17
C GLU A 702 38.92 36.65 -3.14
N LEU A 703 39.55 35.72 -2.40
CA LEU A 703 38.94 35.18 -1.20
C LEU A 703 38.95 36.23 -0.09
N LYS A 704 37.75 36.57 0.38
CA LYS A 704 37.49 37.54 1.45
C LYS A 704 36.75 36.87 2.58
N TYR A 705 36.68 37.57 3.71
CA TYR A 705 35.88 37.15 4.86
C TYR A 705 35.06 38.30 5.43
N GLY A 706 33.87 38.00 5.94
CA GLY A 706 32.97 39.03 6.43
C GLY A 706 31.67 38.51 7.03
N ASN A 707 30.82 39.43 7.50
CA ASN A 707 29.46 39.07 7.91
C ASN A 707 28.56 38.87 6.70
N ARG A 708 27.31 38.43 6.93
CA ARG A 708 26.34 38.18 5.85
C ARG A 708 26.12 39.40 4.93
N THR A 709 26.10 40.61 5.49
CA THR A 709 25.90 41.84 4.71
C THR A 709 27.06 42.08 3.73
N ALA A 710 28.28 41.74 4.13
CA ALA A 710 29.45 41.85 3.28
C ALA A 710 29.53 40.72 2.23
N SER A 711 29.03 39.51 2.54
CA SER A 711 29.19 38.33 1.67
C SER A 711 28.03 38.09 0.70
N VAL A 712 26.81 38.56 0.99
CA VAL A 712 25.59 38.17 0.27
C VAL A 712 25.59 38.49 -1.24
N GLU A 713 26.26 39.56 -1.66
CA GLU A 713 26.33 39.94 -3.08
C GLU A 713 27.41 39.20 -3.88
N HIS A 714 28.22 38.38 -3.22
CA HIS A 714 29.36 37.68 -3.80
C HIS A 714 29.14 36.16 -3.88
N VAL A 715 30.18 35.40 -4.27
CA VAL A 715 30.12 33.94 -4.39
C VAL A 715 30.40 33.32 -3.03
N VAL A 716 29.37 32.72 -2.42
CA VAL A 716 29.39 32.24 -1.03
C VAL A 716 29.29 30.73 -0.89
N GLY A 717 29.14 29.99 -2.00
CA GLY A 717 28.95 28.54 -2.01
C GLY A 717 28.38 28.04 -3.36
N PRO A 718 28.17 26.71 -3.50
CA PRO A 718 28.33 25.72 -2.43
C PRO A 718 29.80 25.40 -2.15
N TRP A 719 30.19 25.47 -0.88
CA TRP A 719 31.46 24.95 -0.39
C TRP A 719 31.32 23.49 0.00
N ASP A 720 32.26 22.66 -0.43
CA ASP A 720 32.29 21.25 -0.06
C ASP A 720 33.75 20.76 0.05
N TRP A 721 33.93 19.45 -0.01
CA TRP A 721 35.19 18.76 -0.14
C TRP A 721 35.09 17.65 -1.19
N THR A 722 36.23 17.16 -1.66
CA THR A 722 36.34 15.98 -2.52
C THR A 722 35.89 14.70 -1.81
N GLU A 723 35.54 13.64 -2.54
CA GLU A 723 35.00 12.37 -1.99
C GLU A 723 35.85 11.74 -0.85
N ASP A 724 37.15 12.00 -0.84
CA ASP A 724 38.08 11.55 0.21
C ASP A 724 38.04 12.40 1.50
N GLU A 725 37.16 13.41 1.55
CA GLU A 725 36.98 14.42 2.59
C GLU A 725 38.23 15.28 2.86
N THR A 726 39.22 15.32 1.95
CA THR A 726 40.51 15.98 2.20
C THR A 726 40.68 17.33 1.51
N THR A 727 40.15 17.52 0.30
CA THR A 727 40.40 18.74 -0.50
C THR A 727 39.14 19.58 -0.55
N ILE A 728 39.23 20.87 -0.24
CA ILE A 728 38.10 21.80 -0.22
C ILE A 728 37.78 22.25 -1.63
N THR A 729 36.49 22.35 -1.96
CA THR A 729 35.98 22.81 -3.25
C THR A 729 34.98 23.95 -3.06
N LEU A 730 34.81 24.78 -4.09
CA LEU A 730 33.79 25.81 -4.20
C LEU A 730 33.11 25.70 -5.57
N GLU A 731 31.77 25.72 -5.59
CA GLU A 731 31.00 25.50 -6.83
C GLU A 731 31.44 24.20 -7.54
N GLU A 732 31.76 23.15 -6.77
CA GLU A 732 32.30 21.86 -7.22
C GLU A 732 33.69 21.90 -7.90
N SER A 733 34.33 23.07 -7.98
CA SER A 733 35.69 23.24 -8.50
C SER A 733 36.75 23.32 -7.38
N PRO A 734 37.93 22.70 -7.55
CA PRO A 734 39.09 22.85 -6.68
C PRO A 734 40.08 23.96 -7.13
N ASP A 735 39.73 24.80 -8.10
CA ASP A 735 40.66 25.68 -8.80
C ASP A 735 40.98 26.97 -8.03
N PHE A 736 41.84 26.84 -7.02
CA PHE A 736 42.35 27.97 -6.23
C PHE A 736 43.77 28.32 -6.62
N TYR A 737 44.11 29.60 -6.50
CA TYR A 737 45.45 30.12 -6.79
C TYR A 737 45.93 31.01 -5.65
N ALA A 738 47.23 30.95 -5.37
CA ALA A 738 47.93 31.92 -4.54
C ALA A 738 48.55 32.98 -5.45
N VAL A 739 48.30 34.26 -5.17
CA VAL A 739 48.88 35.39 -5.91
C VAL A 739 49.65 36.27 -4.94
N GLN A 740 50.88 36.62 -5.29
CA GLN A 740 51.72 37.51 -4.47
C GLN A 740 51.23 38.96 -4.61
N GLU A 741 50.99 39.60 -3.48
CA GLU A 741 50.61 41.01 -3.38
C GLU A 741 51.85 41.92 -3.36
N GLU A 742 51.66 43.23 -3.54
CA GLU A 742 52.75 44.22 -3.55
C GLU A 742 53.58 44.25 -2.26
N ASP A 743 53.01 43.81 -1.14
CA ASP A 743 53.68 43.70 0.16
C ASP A 743 54.52 42.41 0.30
N GLY A 744 54.52 41.56 -0.73
CA GLY A 744 55.24 40.28 -0.81
C GLY A 744 54.52 39.12 -0.14
N ASP A 745 53.31 39.33 0.39
CA ASP A 745 52.50 38.29 0.99
C ASP A 745 51.59 37.62 -0.04
N TRP A 746 51.20 36.37 0.24
CA TRP A 746 50.45 35.55 -0.71
C TRP A 746 48.96 35.59 -0.35
N ALA A 747 48.13 36.14 -1.23
CA ALA A 747 46.69 36.15 -1.10
C ALA A 747 46.04 35.02 -1.91
N VAL A 748 44.82 34.63 -1.53
CA VAL A 748 44.13 33.50 -2.18
C VAL A 748 43.05 34.00 -3.12
N TYR A 749 42.98 33.40 -4.30
CA TYR A 749 42.04 33.68 -5.38
C TYR A 749 41.37 32.37 -5.83
N PHE A 750 40.18 32.49 -6.41
CA PHE A 750 39.44 31.36 -6.98
C PHE A 750 39.18 31.60 -8.47
N ASP A 751 39.60 30.67 -9.30
CA ASP A 751 39.41 30.76 -10.74
C ASP A 751 38.03 30.24 -11.11
N ARG A 752 37.07 31.17 -11.18
CA ARG A 752 35.70 30.87 -11.54
C ARG A 752 35.48 30.75 -13.05
N ASP A 753 36.31 31.44 -13.84
CA ASP A 753 36.14 31.52 -15.30
C ASP A 753 36.92 30.39 -16.03
N GLY A 754 37.83 29.72 -15.33
CA GLY A 754 38.64 28.62 -15.85
C GLY A 754 39.75 29.10 -16.78
N ASP A 755 40.21 30.34 -16.59
CA ASP A 755 41.23 31.02 -17.41
C ASP A 755 42.56 31.21 -16.67
N GLU A 756 42.77 30.48 -15.58
CA GLU A 756 43.95 30.61 -14.70
C GLU A 756 44.11 32.03 -14.13
N LEU A 757 42.99 32.76 -13.95
CA LEU A 757 42.90 34.15 -13.48
C LEU A 757 43.48 35.21 -14.44
N GLU A 758 43.77 34.86 -15.69
CA GLU A 758 44.41 35.76 -16.66
C GLU A 758 43.65 37.10 -16.80
N TYR A 759 42.34 37.04 -17.06
CA TYR A 759 41.52 38.25 -17.26
C TYR A 759 41.46 39.13 -16.01
N VAL A 760 41.21 38.51 -14.85
CA VAL A 760 40.97 39.22 -13.59
C VAL A 760 42.24 39.82 -13.01
N LEU A 761 43.41 39.20 -13.26
CA LEU A 761 44.69 39.77 -12.89
C LEU A 761 45.14 40.88 -13.85
N GLU A 762 44.81 40.80 -15.14
CA GLU A 762 45.06 41.90 -16.08
C GLU A 762 44.28 43.17 -15.68
N GLU A 763 42.98 43.06 -15.37
CA GLU A 763 42.17 44.21 -14.93
C GLU A 763 42.66 44.85 -13.62
N GLN A 764 43.36 44.09 -12.79
CA GLN A 764 43.92 44.56 -11.51
C GLN A 764 45.38 45.03 -11.62
N ASP A 765 45.97 45.07 -12.83
CA ASP A 765 47.40 45.33 -13.04
C ASP A 765 48.32 44.35 -12.26
N LYS A 766 47.87 43.11 -12.07
CA LYS A 766 48.55 42.03 -11.32
C LYS A 766 49.01 40.85 -12.19
N LEU A 767 48.89 40.95 -13.52
CA LEU A 767 49.24 39.86 -14.43
C LEU A 767 50.72 39.44 -14.34
N ASP A 768 51.61 40.39 -14.02
CA ASP A 768 53.05 40.14 -13.83
C ASP A 768 53.41 39.64 -12.42
N ASN A 769 52.44 39.51 -11.51
CA ASN A 769 52.68 39.04 -10.15
C ASN A 769 52.96 37.53 -10.14
N ALA A 770 53.79 37.09 -9.20
CA ALA A 770 54.01 35.67 -8.99
C ALA A 770 52.69 35.00 -8.54
N PHE A 771 52.32 33.89 -9.17
CA PHE A 771 51.15 33.10 -8.81
C PHE A 771 51.46 31.60 -8.83
N ALA A 772 50.71 30.82 -8.07
CA ALA A 772 50.83 29.36 -8.04
C ALA A 772 49.46 28.69 -7.83
N PRO A 773 49.14 27.60 -8.56
CA PRO A 773 47.94 26.81 -8.31
C PRO A 773 48.06 26.09 -6.96
N ILE A 774 47.00 26.14 -6.15
CA ILE A 774 47.00 25.60 -4.80
C ILE A 774 45.82 24.65 -4.57
N ALA A 775 46.08 23.53 -3.89
CA ALA A 775 45.05 22.65 -3.37
C ALA A 775 44.78 22.98 -1.90
N LEU A 776 43.52 23.28 -1.59
CA LEU A 776 43.10 23.59 -0.23
C LEU A 776 42.83 22.30 0.54
N LYS A 777 43.61 22.00 1.57
CA LYS A 777 43.52 20.76 2.34
C LYS A 777 42.91 20.97 3.71
N ARG A 778 41.86 20.21 3.97
CA ARG A 778 41.15 20.15 5.24
C ARG A 778 41.97 19.36 6.27
N LYS A 779 42.39 20.01 7.35
CA LYS A 779 43.05 19.36 8.50
C LYS A 779 42.17 19.45 9.75
N LEU A 780 41.56 18.34 10.14
CA LEU A 780 40.67 18.28 11.31
C LEU A 780 41.45 18.57 12.61
N ILE A 781 40.95 19.52 13.41
CA ILE A 781 41.63 19.94 14.66
C ILE A 781 41.73 18.77 15.65
N GLU A 782 40.71 17.93 15.73
CA GLU A 782 40.68 16.78 16.64
C GLU A 782 41.78 15.76 16.30
N GLN A 783 41.99 15.47 15.01
CA GLN A 783 43.06 14.57 14.55
C GLN A 783 44.44 15.12 14.90
N LEU A 784 44.65 16.43 14.73
CA LEU A 784 45.90 17.09 15.10
C LEU A 784 46.17 17.01 16.61
N LEU A 785 45.13 17.18 17.44
CA LEU A 785 45.24 17.03 18.90
C LEU A 785 45.60 15.60 19.31
N GLN A 786 44.97 14.60 18.68
CA GLN A 786 45.26 13.19 18.95
C GLN A 786 46.71 12.82 18.53
N GLN A 787 47.16 13.28 17.37
CA GLN A 787 48.53 13.09 16.90
C GLN A 787 49.55 13.75 17.84
N ALA A 788 49.29 14.98 18.29
CA ALA A 788 50.15 15.68 19.25
C ALA A 788 50.21 14.95 20.60
N GLN A 789 49.08 14.42 21.10
CA GLN A 789 49.04 13.62 22.33
C GLN A 789 49.81 12.30 22.19
N ALA A 790 49.66 11.59 21.07
CA ALA A 790 50.39 10.36 20.79
C ALA A 790 51.90 10.61 20.71
N GLN A 791 52.33 11.68 20.03
CA GLN A 791 53.73 12.10 19.96
C GLN A 791 54.28 12.48 21.35
N ALA A 792 53.50 13.21 22.16
CA ALA A 792 53.90 13.56 23.52
C ALA A 792 54.01 12.33 24.45
N GLN A 793 53.14 11.32 24.29
CA GLN A 793 53.24 10.06 25.01
C GLN A 793 54.45 9.24 24.57
N GLN A 794 54.77 9.23 23.27
CA GLN A 794 55.94 8.54 22.73
C GLN A 794 57.26 9.22 23.15
N ALA A 795 57.30 10.55 23.18
CA ALA A 795 58.43 11.31 23.71
C ALA A 795 58.65 11.04 25.21
N LYS A 796 57.59 11.02 26.03
CA LYS A 796 57.67 10.64 27.45
C LYS A 796 58.12 9.19 27.67
N LYS A 797 57.85 8.29 26.73
CA LYS A 797 58.27 6.89 26.79
C LYS A 797 59.76 6.75 26.47
N ASN A 798 60.28 7.60 25.58
CA ASN A 798 61.70 7.65 25.21
C ASN A 798 62.55 8.40 26.24
N ASP A 799 62.01 9.37 26.99
CA ASP A 799 62.71 10.04 28.10
C ASP A 799 62.77 9.17 29.38
N ASN A 800 61.92 8.14 29.48
CA ASN A 800 61.91 7.17 30.58
C ASN A 800 62.67 5.86 30.25
N SER A 801 63.31 5.77 29.09
CA SER A 801 64.25 4.70 28.69
C SER A 801 65.66 5.26 28.65
#